data_AF-A0A8H6KYI0-F1
#
_entry.id   AF-A0A8H6KYI0-F1
#
_cell.length_a   1.000
_cell.length_b   1.000
_cell.length_c   1.000
_cell.angle_alpha   90.00
_cell.angle_beta   90.00
_cell.angle_gamma   90.00
#
_symmetry.space_group_name_H-M   'P 1'
#
loop_
_entity.id
_entity.type
_entity.pdbx_description
1 polymer ?
#
loop_
_entity_poly.entity_id
_entity_poly.type
_entity_poly.pdbx_seq_one_letter_code
_entity_poly.pdbx_strand_id
1 'polypeptide(L)'
;MASRTAILPGSFQLIMPEHSAYDQARAEQKQIATEMVVCRGGQLPTFSTDAVPTPSEWDNHRLTAERLAAQEREASQKVQQAPLNTYDSPKATSLATILHVIPAGAVILDTLWHDDAASIGSLATASKKCSEAVALYVSRFNLPRGDYQGCNSPIEGLNEILEEGVETPSLHTTLFVRGRDASIPFATGKSALGVWASESRRENLWNHAQGLKGNLVGTYLKMVPFLRYEEALARLEAKLDSKTASHRLIPYTIETRAHLLREFNYVLPMLRSFEQYGSNLRAVRFHQVPMMDVRVLELLLPAMPKLEVLGLIDCELLHFACINPILDVLHWNSIKVQKMLKLDFYPRSYSPPSQQRQGTYFLSWESLDMDSVPMAVLLTTFIAVLKAHPMGIDLISEGQAFRNFLNRIPMKPGAMWIFIDALSAWLRACRHKNYKALPPHMEQQLHDQLFMALHQGETLNKRQHRKDAGQMWHCSKCGLIMITELFCWGSRARPANQRLCRACDLQLNLSAEKHHLLWKKRDLLTSLLEPEVCDVLGQPSSSETAKPAANYHEKQLRNAVAPLMPNPFVVDPPVNSEHRRNALDARLGLPELKKLLSPEWDFHALNASGEAAVVDLVFRLEELNFRFLDHGDLTNQKICRPRDFKQSWEHALWKDMNLPSAPAQQAQHAPNAQHAQQTAPAEDVKAPGFW
;
A
#
# COMPACT_ATOMS: atom_id res chain seq x y z
N MET A 1 23.84 -11.62 -53.51
CA MET A 1 24.76 -10.50 -53.84
C MET A 1 24.73 -9.50 -52.71
N ALA A 2 25.92 -9.12 -52.25
CA ALA A 2 26.26 -8.06 -51.28
C ALA A 2 25.67 -8.14 -49.87
N SER A 3 26.37 -8.93 -49.05
CA SER A 3 26.47 -8.83 -47.60
C SER A 3 27.20 -7.54 -47.16
N ARG A 4 26.88 -7.00 -45.98
CA ARG A 4 27.90 -6.49 -45.06
C ARG A 4 27.47 -6.65 -43.59
N THR A 5 28.31 -7.41 -42.90
CA THR A 5 28.28 -7.90 -41.52
C THR A 5 29.01 -6.97 -40.56
N ALA A 6 28.60 -7.05 -39.28
CA ALA A 6 29.36 -6.89 -38.02
C ALA A 6 29.94 -5.48 -37.69
N ILE A 7 29.95 -5.01 -36.45
CA ILE A 7 30.77 -5.47 -35.32
C ILE A 7 30.17 -4.98 -33.97
N LEU A 8 30.14 -5.86 -32.96
CA LEU A 8 30.24 -5.54 -31.52
C LEU A 8 31.67 -5.96 -31.09
N PRO A 9 32.39 -5.24 -30.19
CA PRO A 9 32.16 -5.43 -28.73
C PRO A 9 32.57 -4.27 -27.77
N GLY A 10 31.94 -4.24 -26.58
CA GLY A 10 32.62 -4.10 -25.27
C GLY A 10 32.79 -2.72 -24.62
N SER A 11 31.95 -2.40 -23.61
CA SER A 11 32.38 -2.18 -22.21
C SER A 11 31.18 -1.80 -21.33
N PHE A 12 31.09 -2.45 -20.17
CA PHE A 12 30.19 -2.09 -19.07
C PHE A 12 30.78 -0.91 -18.29
N GLN A 13 29.97 0.09 -17.96
CA GLN A 13 30.08 0.83 -16.71
C GLN A 13 28.68 1.21 -16.20
N LEU A 14 28.37 0.71 -15.01
CA LEU A 14 27.21 1.00 -14.20
C LEU A 14 27.38 2.38 -13.53
N ILE A 15 26.46 3.31 -13.76
CA ILE A 15 26.13 4.40 -12.83
C ILE A 15 24.60 4.66 -12.92
N MET A 16 23.85 4.19 -11.92
CA MET A 16 22.55 4.78 -11.53
C MET A 16 22.83 6.12 -10.82
N PRO A 17 21.93 7.12 -10.74
CA PRO A 17 20.46 7.04 -10.81
C PRO A 17 19.81 8.20 -11.62
N GLU A 18 18.50 8.17 -11.90
CA GLU A 18 17.66 9.39 -11.90
C GLU A 18 16.17 9.09 -12.13
N HIS A 19 15.32 9.95 -11.59
CA HIS A 19 13.85 9.93 -11.56
C HIS A 19 13.16 10.01 -12.94
N SER A 20 13.86 9.68 -14.04
CA SER A 20 13.43 9.99 -15.40
C SER A 20 12.24 9.17 -15.87
N ALA A 21 12.02 7.93 -15.43
CA ALA A 21 10.96 7.11 -16.04
C ALA A 21 9.53 7.68 -15.84
N TYR A 22 9.27 8.35 -14.71
CA TYR A 22 7.99 9.00 -14.45
C TYR A 22 7.86 10.32 -15.20
N ASP A 23 8.91 11.14 -15.20
CA ASP A 23 8.91 12.41 -15.94
C ASP A 23 8.96 12.19 -17.45
N GLN A 24 9.55 11.08 -17.90
CA GLN A 24 9.62 10.64 -19.29
C GLN A 24 8.28 10.02 -19.73
N ALA A 25 7.63 9.20 -18.91
CA ALA A 25 6.27 8.72 -19.20
C ALA A 25 5.23 9.86 -19.14
N ARG A 26 5.37 10.81 -18.21
CA ARG A 26 4.54 12.02 -18.13
C ARG A 26 4.81 12.97 -19.28
N ALA A 27 6.07 13.15 -19.67
CA ALA A 27 6.46 13.94 -20.85
C ALA A 27 5.98 13.27 -22.13
N GLU A 28 6.08 11.95 -22.27
CA GLU A 28 5.55 11.19 -23.42
C GLU A 28 4.03 11.26 -23.47
N GLN A 29 3.30 11.08 -22.36
CA GLN A 29 1.84 11.20 -22.36
C GLN A 29 1.37 12.63 -22.63
N LYS A 30 2.06 13.63 -22.06
CA LYS A 30 1.80 15.05 -22.34
C LYS A 30 2.13 15.37 -23.80
N GLN A 31 3.22 14.82 -24.34
CA GLN A 31 3.63 14.99 -25.72
C GLN A 31 2.64 14.31 -26.67
N ILE A 32 2.18 13.08 -26.39
CA ILE A 32 1.14 12.39 -27.19
C ILE A 32 -0.17 13.20 -27.17
N ALA A 33 -0.61 13.68 -26.01
CA ALA A 33 -1.80 14.54 -25.91
C ALA A 33 -1.62 15.87 -26.64
N THR A 34 -0.43 16.47 -26.59
CA THR A 34 -0.10 17.72 -27.28
C THR A 34 0.05 17.51 -28.80
N GLU A 35 0.62 16.37 -29.23
CA GLU A 35 0.74 15.95 -30.62
C GLU A 35 -0.63 15.63 -31.24
N MET A 36 -1.53 15.02 -30.46
CA MET A 36 -2.91 14.74 -30.88
C MET A 36 -3.77 16.01 -31.01
N VAL A 37 -3.47 17.06 -30.25
CA VAL A 37 -4.28 18.29 -30.22
C VAL A 37 -3.68 19.40 -31.10
N VAL A 38 -2.35 19.49 -31.24
CA VAL A 38 -1.68 20.62 -31.88
C VAL A 38 -0.88 20.22 -33.14
N CYS A 39 -0.74 18.92 -33.44
CA CYS A 39 0.28 18.38 -34.33
C CYS A 39 1.72 18.76 -33.88
N ARG A 40 2.68 17.87 -34.13
CA ARG A 40 4.02 17.86 -33.52
C ARG A 40 4.69 19.24 -33.34
N GLY A 41 4.77 19.69 -32.08
CA GLY A 41 5.76 20.66 -31.61
C GLY A 41 5.28 21.98 -30.97
N GLY A 42 3.98 22.24 -30.76
CA GLY A 42 3.50 23.53 -30.21
C GLY A 42 2.88 23.48 -28.81
N GLN A 43 2.85 24.61 -28.08
CA GLN A 43 2.00 24.81 -26.89
C GLN A 43 0.61 25.37 -27.28
N LEU A 44 -0.42 25.01 -26.52
CA LEU A 44 -1.82 25.41 -26.75
C LEU A 44 -2.02 26.92 -26.50
N PRO A 45 -2.62 27.67 -27.45
CA PRO A 45 -2.98 29.06 -27.20
C PRO A 45 -4.25 29.14 -26.34
N THR A 46 -4.34 30.17 -25.51
CA THR A 46 -5.55 30.50 -24.74
C THR A 46 -6.56 31.21 -25.64
N PHE A 47 -7.73 30.59 -25.83
CA PHE A 47 -8.84 31.16 -26.60
C PHE A 47 -9.76 31.99 -25.71
N SER A 48 -10.40 33.01 -26.28
CA SER A 48 -11.51 33.72 -25.63
C SER A 48 -12.69 32.75 -25.45
N THR A 49 -13.28 32.69 -24.26
CA THR A 49 -14.35 31.72 -23.93
C THR A 49 -15.68 31.99 -24.63
N ASP A 50 -15.82 33.13 -25.31
CA ASP A 50 -17.13 33.65 -25.72
C ASP A 50 -17.39 33.58 -27.24
N ALA A 51 -16.45 33.08 -28.06
CA ALA A 51 -16.65 32.91 -29.50
C ALA A 51 -15.80 31.79 -30.15
N VAL A 52 -16.33 31.19 -31.22
CA VAL A 52 -15.65 30.17 -32.04
C VAL A 52 -14.59 30.83 -32.93
N PRO A 53 -13.31 30.40 -32.91
CA PRO A 53 -12.24 31.09 -33.63
C PRO A 53 -12.38 30.98 -35.15
N THR A 54 -12.11 32.08 -35.86
CA THR A 54 -12.19 32.15 -37.32
C THR A 54 -10.88 31.70 -37.99
N PRO A 55 -10.90 31.16 -39.23
CA PRO A 55 -9.68 30.72 -39.95
C PRO A 55 -8.58 31.79 -40.03
N SER A 56 -8.93 33.07 -40.13
CA SER A 56 -7.97 34.19 -40.14
C SER A 56 -7.29 34.42 -38.79
N GLU A 57 -7.94 34.08 -37.67
CA GLU A 57 -7.32 34.14 -36.34
C GLU A 57 -6.26 33.05 -36.19
N TRP A 58 -6.49 31.87 -36.76
CA TRP A 58 -5.51 30.80 -36.83
C TRP A 58 -4.27 31.19 -37.65
N ASP A 59 -4.45 31.88 -38.77
CA ASP A 59 -3.33 32.33 -39.60
C ASP A 59 -2.52 33.46 -38.94
N ASN A 60 -3.17 34.37 -38.20
CA ASN A 60 -2.49 35.41 -37.42
C ASN A 60 -1.66 34.83 -36.26
N HIS A 61 -2.15 33.78 -35.59
CA HIS A 61 -1.39 33.11 -34.54
C HIS A 61 -0.12 32.44 -35.07
N ARG A 62 -0.19 31.84 -36.27
CA ARG A 62 0.98 31.24 -36.95
C ARG A 62 2.04 32.30 -37.26
N LEU A 63 1.64 33.43 -37.84
CA LEU A 63 2.55 34.53 -38.19
C LEU A 63 3.20 35.19 -36.96
N THR A 64 2.49 35.23 -35.82
CA THR A 64 3.00 35.83 -34.58
C THR A 64 4.08 34.94 -33.93
N ALA A 65 3.91 33.63 -33.97
CA ALA A 65 4.90 32.67 -33.46
C ALA A 65 6.22 32.71 -34.25
N GLU A 66 6.14 32.87 -35.57
CA GLU A 66 7.33 32.98 -36.43
C GLU A 66 8.14 34.26 -36.17
N ARG A 67 7.48 35.38 -35.86
CA ARG A 67 8.15 36.65 -35.51
C ARG A 67 8.86 36.60 -34.15
N LEU A 68 8.27 35.95 -33.15
CA LEU A 68 8.87 35.80 -31.82
C LEU A 68 10.11 34.89 -31.87
N ALA A 69 10.06 33.81 -32.65
CA ALA A 69 11.21 32.92 -32.85
C ALA A 69 12.37 33.60 -33.59
N ALA A 70 12.10 34.59 -34.45
CA ALA A 70 13.14 35.38 -35.10
C ALA A 70 13.81 36.37 -34.12
N GLN A 71 13.04 37.00 -33.23
CA GLN A 71 13.55 37.93 -32.22
C GLN A 71 14.41 37.25 -31.13
N GLU A 72 14.06 36.03 -30.72
CA GLU A 72 14.86 35.28 -29.73
C GLU A 72 16.22 34.82 -30.28
N ARG A 73 16.31 34.56 -31.59
CA ARG A 73 17.58 34.25 -32.27
C ARG A 73 18.50 35.46 -32.36
N GLU A 74 17.94 36.66 -32.58
CA GLU A 74 18.71 37.91 -32.55
C GLU A 74 19.11 38.33 -31.12
N ALA A 75 18.28 38.05 -30.11
CA ALA A 75 18.59 38.34 -28.71
C ALA A 75 19.70 37.42 -28.17
N SER A 76 19.71 36.14 -28.56
CA SER A 76 20.70 35.16 -28.09
C SER A 76 22.10 35.38 -28.68
N GLN A 77 22.21 36.00 -29.86
CA GLN A 77 23.51 36.34 -30.46
C GLN A 77 24.14 37.62 -29.89
N LYS A 78 23.40 38.46 -29.16
CA LYS A 78 23.91 39.74 -28.62
C LYS A 78 24.41 39.69 -27.17
N VAL A 79 24.25 38.57 -26.45
CA VAL A 79 24.53 38.48 -25.00
C VAL A 79 25.92 37.90 -24.66
N GLN A 80 26.69 37.40 -25.64
CA GLN A 80 28.07 36.94 -25.40
C GLN A 80 29.11 37.97 -25.86
N GLN A 81 29.14 39.16 -25.26
CA GLN A 81 30.32 40.05 -25.20
C GLN A 81 30.03 41.32 -24.39
N ALA A 82 30.24 41.30 -23.07
CA ALA A 82 30.53 42.51 -22.28
C ALA A 82 31.25 42.12 -20.96
N PRO A 83 32.24 42.92 -20.48
CA PRO A 83 33.08 42.55 -19.36
C PRO A 83 32.45 42.86 -17.99
N LEU A 84 32.82 42.02 -17.01
CA LEU A 84 32.42 42.09 -15.60
C LEU A 84 32.68 43.47 -14.97
N ASN A 85 31.65 44.02 -14.32
CA ASN A 85 31.80 44.94 -13.20
C ASN A 85 31.18 44.33 -11.95
N THR A 86 32.00 44.17 -10.92
CA THR A 86 31.66 43.71 -9.57
C THR A 86 30.75 44.71 -8.85
N TYR A 87 29.53 44.30 -8.56
CA TYR A 87 28.70 44.85 -7.50
C TYR A 87 28.43 43.75 -6.47
N ASP A 88 28.79 44.01 -5.21
CA ASP A 88 28.47 43.15 -4.07
C ASP A 88 26.95 43.05 -3.89
N SER A 89 26.37 41.93 -4.33
CA SER A 89 24.98 41.61 -4.04
C SER A 89 24.85 41.20 -2.56
N PRO A 90 23.76 41.59 -1.85
CA PRO A 90 23.50 41.09 -0.50
C PRO A 90 23.48 39.56 -0.53
N LYS A 91 24.30 38.93 0.31
CA LYS A 91 24.42 37.46 0.41
C LYS A 91 23.02 36.86 0.50
N ALA A 92 22.57 36.20 -0.57
CA ALA A 92 21.29 35.51 -0.61
C ALA A 92 21.19 34.58 0.60
N THR A 93 20.23 34.84 1.48
CA THR A 93 20.04 34.03 2.69
C THR A 93 19.58 32.65 2.23
N SER A 94 20.41 31.63 2.46
CA SER A 94 20.08 30.28 2.00
C SER A 94 18.82 29.77 2.71
N LEU A 95 18.00 28.96 2.03
CA LEU A 95 16.82 28.32 2.63
C LEU A 95 17.15 27.57 3.93
N ALA A 96 18.31 26.92 3.97
CA ALA A 96 18.80 26.27 5.18
C ALA A 96 18.94 27.26 6.34
N THR A 97 19.46 28.47 6.09
CA THR A 97 19.59 29.53 7.11
C THR A 97 18.21 29.94 7.65
N ILE A 98 17.21 30.09 6.78
CA ILE A 98 15.83 30.43 7.18
C ILE A 98 15.24 29.34 8.08
N LEU A 99 15.45 28.05 7.74
CA LEU A 99 14.96 26.93 8.53
C LEU A 99 15.63 26.85 9.92
N HIS A 100 16.87 27.31 10.08
CA HIS A 100 17.51 27.36 11.40
C HIS A 100 17.00 28.50 12.29
N VAL A 101 16.26 29.48 11.75
CA VAL A 101 15.70 30.58 12.54
C VAL A 101 14.44 30.09 13.26
N ILE A 102 14.50 30.02 14.59
CA ILE A 102 13.34 29.78 15.44
C ILE A 102 12.58 31.11 15.61
N PRO A 103 11.25 31.19 15.37
CA PRO A 103 10.32 30.09 15.09
C PRO A 103 10.02 29.87 13.59
N ALA A 104 10.61 30.63 12.67
CA ALA A 104 10.29 30.59 11.24
C ALA A 104 10.43 29.18 10.64
N GLY A 105 11.52 28.48 10.95
CA GLY A 105 11.73 27.09 10.50
C GLY A 105 10.66 26.13 11.01
N ALA A 106 10.26 26.26 12.28
CA ALA A 106 9.19 25.45 12.86
C ALA A 106 7.87 25.67 12.12
N VAL A 107 7.50 26.92 11.85
CA VAL A 107 6.25 27.25 11.14
C VAL A 107 6.27 26.75 9.70
N ILE A 108 7.40 26.91 8.99
CA ILE A 108 7.54 26.43 7.60
C ILE A 108 7.40 24.91 7.56
N LEU A 109 8.10 24.19 8.43
CA LEU A 109 8.05 22.73 8.45
C LEU A 109 6.70 22.20 8.94
N ASP A 110 6.06 22.86 9.91
CA ASP A 110 4.71 22.50 10.34
C ASP A 110 3.71 22.68 9.18
N THR A 111 3.77 23.81 8.47
CA THR A 111 2.91 24.09 7.31
C THR A 111 3.14 23.07 6.19
N LEU A 112 4.41 22.85 5.81
CA LEU A 112 4.77 21.86 4.80
C LEU A 112 4.28 20.47 5.20
N TRP A 113 4.33 20.09 6.48
CA TRP A 113 3.87 18.78 6.90
C TRP A 113 2.35 18.62 6.77
N HIS A 114 1.61 19.70 7.06
CA HIS A 114 0.15 19.71 7.00
C HIS A 114 -0.41 19.75 5.57
N ASP A 115 0.33 20.34 4.63
CA ASP A 115 -0.10 20.58 3.26
C ASP A 115 0.53 19.60 2.25
N ASP A 116 1.84 19.35 2.37
CA ASP A 116 2.59 18.43 1.51
C ASP A 116 3.78 17.81 2.27
N ALA A 117 3.50 16.82 3.10
CA ALA A 117 4.53 16.13 3.89
C ALA A 117 5.63 15.47 3.04
N ALA A 118 5.39 15.21 1.73
CA ALA A 118 6.43 14.69 0.85
C ALA A 118 7.55 15.72 0.60
N SER A 119 7.20 17.01 0.51
CA SER A 119 8.15 18.12 0.35
C SER A 119 9.17 18.21 1.48
N ILE A 120 8.86 17.74 2.70
CA ILE A 120 9.82 17.72 3.82
C ILE A 120 10.92 16.69 3.60
N GLY A 121 10.59 15.55 3.00
CA GLY A 121 11.58 14.56 2.57
C GLY A 121 12.51 15.16 1.52
N SER A 122 11.94 15.77 0.47
CA SER A 122 12.69 16.46 -0.58
C SER A 122 13.60 17.56 0.00
N LEU A 123 13.07 18.36 0.93
CA LEU A 123 13.81 19.42 1.62
C LEU A 123 14.98 18.87 2.44
N ALA A 124 14.77 17.79 3.19
CA ALA A 124 15.82 17.12 3.94
C ALA A 124 16.91 16.53 3.03
N THR A 125 16.57 16.08 1.82
CA THR A 125 17.53 15.55 0.85
C THR A 125 18.24 16.63 0.03
N ALA A 126 17.72 17.86 -0.02
CA ALA A 126 18.26 18.92 -0.87
C ALA A 126 19.69 19.32 -0.48
N SER A 127 20.04 19.28 0.81
CA SER A 127 21.42 19.48 1.29
C SER A 127 21.60 18.96 2.72
N LYS A 128 22.84 18.72 3.14
CA LYS A 128 23.18 18.38 4.53
C LYS A 128 22.66 19.45 5.52
N LYS A 129 22.82 20.73 5.19
CA LYS A 129 22.35 21.85 6.04
C LYS A 129 20.83 21.87 6.15
N CYS A 130 20.09 21.56 5.08
CA CYS A 130 18.63 21.44 5.16
C CYS A 130 18.22 20.22 5.99
N SER A 131 18.92 19.10 5.86
CA SER A 131 18.67 17.90 6.69
C SER A 131 18.86 18.19 8.18
N GLU A 132 19.96 18.89 8.54
CA GLU A 132 20.24 19.34 9.90
C GLU A 132 19.16 20.30 10.40
N ALA A 133 18.75 21.28 9.57
CA ALA A 133 17.68 22.21 9.92
C ALA A 133 16.34 21.51 10.17
N VAL A 134 15.98 20.52 9.33
CA VAL A 134 14.76 19.72 9.50
C VAL A 134 14.82 18.88 10.78
N ALA A 135 16.00 18.34 11.11
CA ALA A 135 16.20 17.52 12.31
C ALA A 135 16.01 18.31 13.62
N LEU A 136 16.05 19.65 13.60
CA LEU A 136 15.72 20.49 14.75
C LEU A 136 14.23 20.46 15.15
N TYR A 137 13.36 20.03 14.25
CA TYR A 137 11.90 20.10 14.44
C TYR A 137 11.18 18.78 14.16
N VAL A 138 11.85 17.84 13.47
CA VAL A 138 11.29 16.55 13.09
C VAL A 138 12.14 15.43 13.66
N SER A 139 11.57 14.68 14.60
CA SER A 139 12.18 13.46 15.10
C SER A 139 12.16 12.37 14.02
N ARG A 140 13.17 11.52 14.00
CA ARG A 140 13.30 10.42 13.03
C ARG A 140 13.57 9.12 13.75
N PHE A 141 12.74 8.11 13.50
CA PHE A 141 13.03 6.73 13.86
C PHE A 141 13.49 6.00 12.61
N ASN A 142 14.75 5.58 12.62
CA ASN A 142 15.27 4.66 11.61
C ASN A 142 15.28 3.25 12.22
N LEU A 143 14.26 2.46 11.89
CA LEU A 143 14.08 1.13 12.49
C LEU A 143 15.34 0.24 12.30
N PRO A 144 15.99 0.21 11.12
CA PRO A 144 17.26 -0.49 10.91
C PRO A 144 18.41 -0.07 11.84
N ARG A 145 18.50 1.21 12.22
CA ARG A 145 19.53 1.71 13.16
C ARG A 145 19.23 1.42 14.62
N GLY A 146 18.01 0.96 14.92
CA GLY A 146 17.58 0.80 16.30
C GLY A 146 17.42 2.15 17.04
N ASP A 147 17.14 3.23 16.30
CA ASP A 147 16.97 4.61 16.80
C ASP A 147 15.65 4.78 17.58
N TYR A 148 15.33 3.85 18.49
CA TYR A 148 14.25 3.95 19.46
C TYR A 148 14.79 4.74 20.66
N GLN A 149 14.28 5.94 20.93
CA GLN A 149 14.77 6.81 22.01
C GLN A 149 14.65 6.14 23.41
N GLY A 150 15.67 5.40 23.83
CA GLY A 150 15.77 4.82 25.18
C GLY A 150 14.90 3.58 25.46
N CYS A 151 14.05 3.13 24.54
CA CYS A 151 13.14 2.00 24.75
C CYS A 151 13.78 0.60 24.58
N ASN A 152 15.11 0.55 24.45
CA ASN A 152 15.85 -0.68 24.18
C ASN A 152 16.40 -1.37 25.43
N SER A 153 16.22 -0.82 26.64
CA SER A 153 16.86 -1.41 27.82
C SER A 153 16.25 -2.79 28.15
N PRO A 154 17.07 -3.84 28.25
CA PRO A 154 16.63 -5.09 28.86
C PRO A 154 16.28 -4.85 30.33
N ILE A 155 15.45 -5.74 30.90
CA ILE A 155 15.02 -5.73 32.32
C ILE A 155 16.20 -5.64 33.31
N GLU A 156 17.41 -6.01 32.89
CA GLU A 156 18.62 -5.96 33.72
C GLU A 156 19.19 -4.53 33.92
N GLY A 157 18.72 -3.53 33.16
CA GLY A 157 19.20 -2.14 33.21
C GLY A 157 18.34 -1.16 34.03
N LEU A 158 17.45 -1.64 34.90
CA LEU A 158 16.62 -0.77 35.74
C LEU A 158 17.44 0.05 36.77
N ASN A 159 18.62 -0.45 37.15
CA ASN A 159 19.53 0.26 38.05
C ASN A 159 20.35 1.36 37.34
N GLU A 160 20.71 1.18 36.06
CA GLU A 160 21.47 2.19 35.30
C GLU A 160 20.62 3.42 34.94
N ILE A 161 19.30 3.25 34.78
CA ILE A 161 18.35 4.37 34.52
C ILE A 161 18.13 5.25 35.77
N LEU A 162 18.38 4.72 36.98
CA LEU A 162 18.24 5.48 38.22
C LEU A 162 19.50 6.28 38.59
N GLU A 163 20.66 5.96 38.01
CA GLU A 163 21.94 6.56 38.41
C GLU A 163 22.47 7.64 37.46
N GLU A 164 22.04 7.69 36.20
CA GLU A 164 22.41 8.78 35.30
C GLU A 164 21.16 9.49 34.75
N GLY A 165 20.92 10.70 35.27
CA GLY A 165 19.96 11.66 34.73
C GLY A 165 20.37 12.17 33.34
N VAL A 166 20.44 11.28 32.37
CA VAL A 166 20.56 11.63 30.96
C VAL A 166 19.22 12.27 30.58
N GLU A 167 19.23 13.58 30.32
CA GLU A 167 18.11 14.29 29.70
C GLU A 167 17.76 13.58 28.39
N THR A 168 16.82 12.64 28.42
CA THR A 168 16.35 11.97 27.20
C THR A 168 15.74 13.05 26.32
N PRO A 169 16.26 13.31 25.11
CA PRO A 169 15.75 14.36 24.26
C PRO A 169 14.27 14.07 23.96
N SER A 170 13.38 14.94 24.43
CA SER A 170 11.94 14.81 24.19
C SER A 170 11.66 14.72 22.69
N LEU A 171 10.84 13.74 22.26
CA LEU A 171 10.37 13.70 20.87
C LEU A 171 9.73 15.04 20.49
N HIS A 172 10.07 15.53 19.30
CA HIS A 172 9.33 16.62 18.68
C HIS A 172 7.89 16.17 18.40
N THR A 173 6.99 17.14 18.20
CA THR A 173 5.58 16.86 17.87
C THR A 173 5.39 16.16 16.53
N THR A 174 6.44 16.12 15.71
CA THR A 174 6.46 15.52 14.37
C THR A 174 7.48 14.39 14.30
N LEU A 175 7.04 13.20 13.89
CA LEU A 175 7.86 12.00 13.82
C LEU A 175 7.80 11.35 12.44
N PHE A 176 8.97 11.11 11.85
CA PHE A 176 9.13 10.30 10.65
C PHE A 176 9.69 8.92 11.02
N VAL A 177 8.97 7.86 10.70
CA VAL A 177 9.39 6.47 10.94
C VAL A 177 9.76 5.83 9.61
N ARG A 178 11.04 5.49 9.44
CA ARG A 178 11.56 4.81 8.27
C ARG A 178 11.85 3.36 8.60
N GLY A 179 11.14 2.44 7.95
CA GLY A 179 11.26 1.01 8.22
C GLY A 179 12.32 0.27 7.39
N ARG A 180 12.47 0.60 6.10
CA ARG A 180 13.53 0.07 5.25
C ARG A 180 14.46 1.17 4.74
N ASP A 181 15.76 0.90 4.80
CA ASP A 181 16.79 1.76 4.24
C ASP A 181 18.02 0.92 3.86
N ALA A 182 18.17 0.64 2.56
CA ALA A 182 19.29 -0.15 2.05
C ALA A 182 20.67 0.52 2.24
N SER A 183 20.70 1.83 2.52
CA SER A 183 21.94 2.58 2.72
C SER A 183 22.51 2.48 4.13
N ILE A 184 21.76 1.88 5.06
CA ILE A 184 22.09 1.89 6.48
C ILE A 184 22.42 0.49 6.96
N PRO A 185 23.60 0.28 7.58
CA PRO A 185 23.91 -0.98 8.22
C PRO A 185 22.96 -1.19 9.41
N PHE A 186 22.48 -2.42 9.55
CA PHE A 186 21.61 -2.81 10.66
C PHE A 186 22.35 -2.70 11.99
N ALA A 187 21.70 -2.12 13.00
CA ALA A 187 22.22 -2.16 14.35
C ALA A 187 22.17 -3.60 14.89
N THR A 188 23.23 -4.03 15.56
CA THR A 188 23.21 -5.23 16.39
C THR A 188 22.21 -4.99 17.53
N GLY A 189 21.09 -5.70 17.50
CA GLY A 189 19.93 -5.43 18.36
C GLY A 189 20.31 -5.38 19.84
N LYS A 190 19.98 -4.28 20.50
CA LYS A 190 20.13 -4.08 21.96
C LYS A 190 18.99 -4.71 22.78
N SER A 191 17.91 -5.19 22.15
CA SER A 191 16.75 -5.75 22.85
C SER A 191 16.92 -7.24 23.19
N ALA A 192 16.14 -7.73 24.16
CA ALA A 192 16.03 -9.15 24.51
C ALA A 192 15.69 -10.08 23.32
N LEU A 193 15.10 -9.52 22.26
CA LEU A 193 14.79 -10.24 21.02
C LEU A 193 16.04 -10.48 20.14
N GLY A 194 17.15 -9.84 20.46
CA GLY A 194 18.47 -10.08 19.86
C GLY A 194 19.13 -11.36 20.36
N VAL A 195 18.53 -12.11 21.29
CA VAL A 195 19.05 -13.41 21.76
C VAL A 195 19.22 -14.38 20.60
N TRP A 196 18.22 -14.47 19.71
CA TRP A 196 18.25 -15.39 18.56
C TRP A 196 19.37 -15.11 17.55
N ALA A 197 19.92 -13.90 17.56
CA ALA A 197 20.99 -13.52 16.65
C ALA A 197 22.36 -14.05 17.08
N SER A 198 22.57 -14.40 18.35
CA SER A 198 23.89 -14.73 18.92
C SER A 198 23.85 -16.05 19.68
N GLU A 199 24.60 -17.05 19.20
CA GLU A 199 24.69 -18.38 19.82
C GLU A 199 25.03 -18.31 21.32
N SER A 200 26.01 -17.50 21.69
CA SER A 200 26.38 -17.29 23.10
C SER A 200 25.22 -16.74 23.94
N ARG A 201 24.41 -15.82 23.40
CA ARG A 201 23.22 -15.32 24.11
C ARG A 201 22.15 -16.39 24.25
N ARG A 202 21.96 -17.24 23.24
CA ARG A 202 21.02 -18.37 23.30
C ARG A 202 21.45 -19.41 24.32
N GLU A 203 22.75 -19.75 24.35
CA GLU A 203 23.32 -20.67 25.33
C GLU A 203 23.17 -20.15 26.77
N ASN A 204 23.46 -18.86 26.99
CA ASN A 204 23.25 -18.23 28.30
C ASN A 204 21.79 -18.31 28.74
N LEU A 205 20.85 -18.00 27.85
CA LEU A 205 19.42 -18.06 28.15
C LEU A 205 18.93 -19.50 28.35
N TRP A 206 19.48 -20.45 27.60
CA TRP A 206 19.23 -21.89 27.79
C TRP A 206 19.68 -22.35 29.16
N ASN A 207 20.92 -22.04 29.56
CA ASN A 207 21.45 -22.39 30.87
C ASN A 207 20.63 -21.76 32.00
N HIS A 208 20.22 -20.50 31.82
CA HIS A 208 19.29 -19.83 32.75
C HIS A 208 17.97 -20.59 32.86
N ALA A 209 17.34 -20.94 31.74
CA ALA A 209 16.11 -21.72 31.72
C ALA A 209 16.26 -23.08 32.43
N GLN A 210 17.36 -23.81 32.21
CA GLN A 210 17.61 -25.08 32.91
C GLN A 210 17.73 -24.88 34.43
N GLY A 211 18.33 -23.78 34.89
CA GLY A 211 18.39 -23.42 36.31
C GLY A 211 17.02 -23.17 36.94
N LEU A 212 16.03 -22.72 36.16
CA LEU A 212 14.67 -22.46 36.63
C LEU A 212 13.82 -23.74 36.82
N LYS A 213 14.18 -24.84 36.14
CA LYS A 213 13.40 -26.09 36.06
C LYS A 213 13.00 -26.68 37.42
N GLY A 214 13.81 -26.46 38.46
CA GLY A 214 13.53 -26.94 39.82
C GLY A 214 12.98 -25.89 40.79
N ASN A 215 13.24 -24.60 40.56
CA ASN A 215 13.01 -23.54 41.55
C ASN A 215 11.81 -22.64 41.21
N LEU A 216 11.51 -22.44 39.93
CA LEU A 216 10.50 -21.51 39.45
C LEU A 216 9.72 -22.14 38.28
N VAL A 217 8.99 -23.22 38.57
CA VAL A 217 8.25 -24.02 37.58
C VAL A 217 7.38 -23.16 36.67
N GLY A 218 6.69 -22.14 37.21
CA GLY A 218 5.87 -21.22 36.41
C GLY A 218 6.66 -20.44 35.35
N THR A 219 7.81 -19.88 35.71
CA THR A 219 8.68 -19.15 34.77
C THR A 219 9.34 -20.10 33.78
N TYR A 220 9.76 -21.28 34.23
CA TYR A 220 10.32 -22.31 33.35
C TYR A 220 9.32 -22.71 32.26
N LEU A 221 8.05 -22.91 32.61
CA LEU A 221 7.00 -23.25 31.64
C LEU A 221 6.80 -22.16 30.59
N LYS A 222 6.92 -20.87 30.96
CA LYS A 222 6.91 -19.75 30.00
C LYS A 222 8.11 -19.78 29.03
N MET A 223 9.22 -20.42 29.41
CA MET A 223 10.41 -20.59 28.57
C MET A 223 10.41 -21.87 27.71
N VAL A 224 9.48 -22.81 27.91
CA VAL A 224 9.39 -24.04 27.10
C VAL A 224 9.32 -23.76 25.60
N PRO A 225 8.54 -22.77 25.11
CA PRO A 225 8.53 -22.46 23.69
C PRO A 225 9.89 -21.97 23.16
N PHE A 226 10.64 -21.19 23.96
CA PHE A 226 12.01 -20.82 23.64
C PHE A 226 12.91 -22.06 23.49
N LEU A 227 12.87 -22.99 24.46
CA LEU A 227 13.65 -24.23 24.39
C LEU A 227 13.33 -25.05 23.13
N ARG A 228 12.05 -25.14 22.77
CA ARG A 228 11.61 -25.82 21.54
C ARG A 228 12.21 -25.18 20.28
N TYR A 229 12.21 -23.85 20.19
CA TYR A 229 12.76 -23.16 19.04
C TYR A 229 14.29 -23.24 19.00
N GLU A 230 14.99 -23.21 20.15
CA GLU A 230 16.43 -23.41 20.19
C GLU A 230 16.82 -24.80 19.66
N GLU A 231 16.13 -25.86 20.10
CA GLU A 231 16.38 -27.20 19.58
C GLU A 231 16.09 -27.32 18.08
N ALA A 232 15.07 -26.63 17.57
CA ALA A 232 14.74 -26.62 16.15
C ALA A 232 15.81 -25.85 15.36
N LEU A 233 16.28 -24.72 15.90
CA LEU A 233 17.30 -23.87 15.29
C LEU A 233 18.64 -24.60 15.23
N ALA A 234 19.11 -25.21 16.33
CA ALA A 234 20.34 -26.00 16.35
C ALA A 234 20.31 -27.15 15.33
N ARG A 235 19.17 -27.83 15.18
CA ARG A 235 18.98 -28.87 14.16
C ARG A 235 19.07 -28.34 12.72
N LEU A 236 18.56 -27.14 12.49
CA LEU A 236 18.59 -26.49 11.18
C LEU A 236 19.98 -25.89 10.87
N GLU A 237 20.69 -25.36 11.88
CA GLU A 237 22.04 -24.82 11.76
C GLU A 237 23.01 -25.94 11.38
N ALA A 238 22.95 -27.08 12.07
CA ALA A 238 23.74 -28.26 11.73
C ALA A 238 23.49 -28.73 10.28
N LYS A 239 22.23 -28.68 9.81
CA LYS A 239 21.88 -28.98 8.40
C LYS A 239 22.45 -27.93 7.46
N LEU A 240 22.40 -26.65 7.84
CA LEU A 240 22.93 -25.56 7.04
C LEU A 240 24.45 -25.66 6.90
N ASP A 241 25.16 -25.95 7.99
CA ASP A 241 26.60 -26.13 8.00
C ASP A 241 27.02 -27.30 7.11
N SER A 242 26.33 -28.44 7.24
CA SER A 242 26.55 -29.60 6.38
C SER A 242 26.38 -29.26 4.89
N LYS A 243 25.32 -28.53 4.52
CA LYS A 243 25.10 -28.09 3.15
C LYS A 243 26.09 -27.01 2.69
N THR A 244 26.46 -26.10 3.57
CA THR A 244 27.39 -25.01 3.26
C THR A 244 28.78 -25.58 2.98
N ALA A 245 29.21 -26.56 3.79
CA ALA A 245 30.41 -27.34 3.58
C ALA A 245 30.37 -28.13 2.26
N SER A 246 29.24 -28.77 1.93
CA SER A 246 29.11 -29.51 0.67
C SER A 246 29.22 -28.62 -0.57
N HIS A 247 28.75 -27.37 -0.48
CA HIS A 247 28.82 -26.38 -1.57
C HIS A 247 30.10 -25.54 -1.55
N ARG A 248 31.02 -25.75 -0.59
CA ARG A 248 32.23 -24.95 -0.38
C ARG A 248 31.94 -23.45 -0.26
N LEU A 249 30.82 -23.10 0.36
CA LEU A 249 30.41 -21.72 0.59
C LEU A 249 30.98 -21.22 1.93
N ILE A 250 31.04 -19.90 2.10
CA ILE A 250 31.46 -19.27 3.36
C ILE A 250 30.44 -19.65 4.45
N PRO A 251 30.88 -20.00 5.68
CA PRO A 251 30.00 -20.25 6.82
C PRO A 251 28.97 -19.13 7.00
N TYR A 252 27.72 -19.53 7.22
CA TYR A 252 26.63 -18.59 7.42
C TYR A 252 26.58 -18.15 8.87
N THR A 253 26.55 -16.84 9.13
CA THR A 253 26.24 -16.29 10.45
C THR A 253 24.85 -15.68 10.44
N ILE A 254 23.99 -16.08 11.37
CA ILE A 254 22.63 -15.52 11.54
C ILE A 254 22.68 -13.99 11.67
N GLU A 255 23.69 -13.49 12.39
CA GLU A 255 23.93 -12.06 12.62
C GLU A 255 24.00 -11.25 11.33
N THR A 256 24.46 -11.82 10.20
CA THR A 256 24.65 -11.07 8.96
C THR A 256 23.46 -11.12 8.01
N ARG A 257 22.50 -12.05 8.14
CA ARG A 257 21.46 -12.25 7.11
C ARG A 257 20.04 -12.63 7.55
N ALA A 258 19.72 -12.66 8.84
CA ALA A 258 18.34 -12.92 9.31
C ALA A 258 17.41 -11.75 8.96
N HIS A 259 16.65 -11.82 7.86
CA HIS A 259 15.84 -10.71 7.36
C HIS A 259 14.54 -10.55 8.18
N LEU A 260 13.77 -11.63 8.31
CA LEU A 260 12.46 -11.60 8.95
C LEU A 260 12.57 -11.35 10.46
N LEU A 261 13.53 -11.99 11.13
CA LEU A 261 13.80 -11.78 12.55
C LEU A 261 14.13 -10.31 12.84
N ARG A 262 14.96 -9.67 12.00
CA ARG A 262 15.31 -8.26 12.16
C ARG A 262 14.09 -7.36 12.04
N GLU A 263 13.30 -7.56 10.99
CA GLU A 263 12.09 -6.76 10.75
C GLU A 263 11.05 -6.93 11.86
N PHE A 264 10.90 -8.16 12.37
CA PHE A 264 10.05 -8.45 13.51
C PHE A 264 10.52 -7.74 14.79
N ASN A 265 11.84 -7.74 15.03
CA ASN A 265 12.44 -7.14 16.21
C ASN A 265 12.26 -5.61 16.30
N TYR A 266 11.77 -4.96 15.24
CA TYR A 266 11.43 -3.53 15.25
C TYR A 266 10.06 -3.23 15.84
N VAL A 267 9.13 -4.20 15.77
CA VAL A 267 7.73 -3.98 16.11
C VAL A 267 7.56 -3.60 17.57
N LEU A 268 8.11 -4.41 18.48
CA LEU A 268 7.92 -4.20 19.90
C LEU A 268 8.62 -2.92 20.40
N PRO A 269 9.91 -2.65 20.13
CA PRO A 269 10.53 -1.38 20.51
C PRO A 269 9.81 -0.15 19.96
N MET A 270 9.30 -0.23 18.72
CA MET A 270 8.49 0.83 18.13
C MET A 270 7.20 1.06 18.95
N LEU A 271 6.41 0.00 19.19
CA LEU A 271 5.19 0.06 19.99
C LEU A 271 5.44 0.64 21.39
N ARG A 272 6.51 0.20 22.06
CA ARG A 272 6.92 0.73 23.38
C ARG A 272 7.26 2.22 23.33
N SER A 273 7.96 2.65 22.29
CA SER A 273 8.30 4.07 22.08
C SER A 273 7.07 4.94 21.89
N PHE A 274 6.05 4.44 21.19
CA PHE A 274 4.78 5.16 21.03
C PHE A 274 3.98 5.22 22.32
N GLU A 275 3.96 4.17 23.15
CA GLU A 275 3.32 4.26 24.47
C GLU A 275 3.98 5.31 25.36
N GLN A 276 5.31 5.37 25.34
CA GLN A 276 6.06 6.29 26.20
C GLN A 276 5.96 7.75 25.73
N TYR A 277 6.08 7.99 24.42
CA TYR A 277 6.26 9.35 23.90
C TYR A 277 5.16 9.82 22.94
N GLY A 278 4.27 8.92 22.51
CA GLY A 278 3.24 9.19 21.51
C GLY A 278 2.25 10.29 21.90
N SER A 279 2.06 10.52 23.20
CA SER A 279 1.12 11.51 23.74
C SER A 279 1.39 12.95 23.33
N ASN A 280 2.62 13.25 22.87
CA ASN A 280 3.03 14.56 22.38
C ASN A 280 3.01 14.69 20.85
N LEU A 281 2.80 13.59 20.13
CA LEU A 281 2.83 13.59 18.67
C LEU A 281 1.55 14.20 18.09
N ARG A 282 1.73 15.16 17.19
CA ARG A 282 0.68 15.76 16.35
C ARG A 282 0.76 15.25 14.92
N ALA A 283 1.94 14.81 14.48
CA ALA A 283 2.16 14.40 13.10
C ALA A 283 3.08 13.18 13.04
N VAL A 284 2.65 12.10 12.39
CA VAL A 284 3.45 10.88 12.23
C VAL A 284 3.34 10.36 10.81
N ARG A 285 4.48 10.02 10.21
CA ARG A 285 4.54 9.39 8.89
C ARG A 285 5.37 8.11 8.96
N PHE A 286 4.71 6.98 8.68
CA PHE A 286 5.32 5.67 8.55
C PHE A 286 5.67 5.42 7.08
N HIS A 287 6.94 5.15 6.80
CA HIS A 287 7.44 4.91 5.46
C HIS A 287 8.13 3.54 5.39
N GLN A 288 7.57 2.64 4.57
CA GLN A 288 8.12 1.30 4.36
C GLN A 288 8.36 0.52 5.65
N VAL A 289 7.41 0.60 6.60
CA VAL A 289 7.46 -0.16 7.84
C VAL A 289 7.08 -1.63 7.55
N PRO A 290 7.98 -2.61 7.76
CA PRO A 290 7.78 -3.98 7.28
C PRO A 290 6.59 -4.72 7.90
N MET A 291 6.34 -4.50 9.19
CA MET A 291 5.34 -5.22 9.99
C MET A 291 4.15 -4.33 10.34
N MET A 292 3.91 -3.26 9.59
CA MET A 292 2.77 -2.39 9.80
C MET A 292 1.55 -3.01 9.12
N ASP A 293 0.60 -3.52 9.91
CA ASP A 293 -0.73 -3.92 9.47
C ASP A 293 -1.82 -3.08 10.16
N VAL A 294 -3.09 -3.38 9.88
CA VAL A 294 -4.23 -2.66 10.46
C VAL A 294 -4.31 -2.83 11.99
N ARG A 295 -3.89 -3.98 12.52
CA ARG A 295 -3.89 -4.25 13.97
C ARG A 295 -2.82 -3.44 14.68
N VAL A 296 -1.62 -3.36 14.12
CA VAL A 296 -0.54 -2.51 14.64
C VAL A 296 -0.96 -1.04 14.63
N LEU A 297 -1.60 -0.57 13.55
CA LEU A 297 -2.14 0.79 13.50
C LEU A 297 -3.18 1.04 14.61
N GLU A 298 -4.07 0.09 14.83
CA GLU A 298 -5.11 0.15 15.86
C GLU A 298 -4.55 0.24 17.29
N LEU A 299 -3.40 -0.40 17.54
CA LEU A 299 -2.67 -0.27 18.81
C LEU A 299 -1.97 1.08 18.97
N LEU A 300 -1.45 1.64 17.87
CA LEU A 300 -0.68 2.87 17.88
C LEU A 300 -1.54 4.12 18.10
N LEU A 301 -2.72 4.18 17.48
CA LEU A 301 -3.56 5.39 17.52
C LEU A 301 -3.97 5.84 18.94
N PRO A 302 -4.35 4.94 19.87
CA PRO A 302 -4.62 5.31 21.26
C PRO A 302 -3.43 5.92 22.00
N ALA A 303 -2.20 5.55 21.65
CA ALA A 303 -0.97 6.12 22.22
C ALA A 303 -0.69 7.55 21.70
N MET A 304 -1.37 8.00 20.64
CA MET A 304 -1.19 9.32 20.03
C MET A 304 -2.49 10.15 20.03
N PRO A 305 -3.05 10.47 21.20
CA PRO A 305 -4.34 11.19 21.31
C PRO A 305 -4.30 12.61 20.71
N LYS A 306 -3.13 13.21 20.50
CA LYS A 306 -3.01 14.55 19.91
C LYS A 306 -2.80 14.54 18.40
N LEU A 307 -2.73 13.36 17.78
CA LEU A 307 -2.42 13.21 16.35
C LEU A 307 -3.42 13.99 15.48
N GLU A 308 -2.89 14.61 14.43
CA GLU A 308 -3.58 15.43 13.43
C GLU A 308 -3.32 14.90 12.03
N VAL A 309 -2.09 14.48 11.76
CA VAL A 309 -1.65 13.98 10.45
C VAL A 309 -1.06 12.59 10.61
N LEU A 310 -1.64 11.62 9.91
CA LEU A 310 -1.13 10.26 9.79
C LEU A 310 -0.73 9.97 8.33
N GLY A 311 0.56 9.71 8.10
CA GLY A 311 1.08 9.21 6.84
C GLY A 311 1.37 7.71 6.91
N LEU A 312 0.87 6.94 5.95
CA LEU A 312 1.09 5.50 5.80
C LEU A 312 1.54 5.24 4.36
N ILE A 313 2.85 5.16 4.16
CA ILE A 313 3.47 5.21 2.82
C ILE A 313 4.24 3.93 2.56
N ASP A 314 3.77 3.17 1.57
CA ASP A 314 4.42 1.95 1.06
C ASP A 314 4.76 0.94 2.19
N CYS A 315 3.92 0.90 3.23
CA CYS A 315 4.05 -0.02 4.36
C CYS A 315 3.71 -1.44 3.89
N GLU A 316 4.58 -2.40 4.21
CA GLU A 316 4.65 -3.67 3.47
C GLU A 316 3.39 -4.54 3.59
N LEU A 317 2.74 -4.57 4.77
CA LEU A 317 1.51 -5.36 4.97
C LEU A 317 0.23 -4.57 4.66
N LEU A 318 0.32 -3.28 4.34
CA LEU A 318 -0.80 -2.40 3.98
C LEU A 318 -0.97 -2.31 2.46
N HIS A 319 -1.57 -3.33 1.86
CA HIS A 319 -1.94 -3.32 0.45
C HIS A 319 -3.14 -2.38 0.17
N PHE A 320 -3.45 -2.16 -1.11
CA PHE A 320 -4.52 -1.25 -1.57
C PHE A 320 -5.87 -1.46 -0.87
N ALA A 321 -6.34 -2.71 -0.74
CA ALA A 321 -7.64 -2.98 -0.12
C ALA A 321 -7.70 -2.72 1.40
N CYS A 322 -6.58 -2.40 2.07
CA CYS A 322 -6.55 -2.04 3.49
C CYS A 322 -7.14 -0.65 3.78
N ILE A 323 -7.34 0.22 2.77
CA ILE A 323 -7.89 1.56 2.98
C ILE A 323 -9.24 1.53 3.74
N ASN A 324 -10.12 0.58 3.43
CA ASN A 324 -11.43 0.50 4.07
C ASN A 324 -11.32 0.12 5.56
N PRO A 325 -10.60 -0.94 5.95
CA PRO A 325 -10.29 -1.21 7.36
C PRO A 325 -9.55 -0.07 8.07
N ILE A 326 -8.61 0.60 7.40
CA ILE A 326 -7.89 1.75 7.99
C ILE A 326 -8.88 2.86 8.34
N LEU A 327 -9.82 3.21 7.45
CA LEU A 327 -10.84 4.21 7.71
C LEU A 327 -11.76 3.80 8.88
N ASP A 328 -12.08 2.51 9.02
CA ASP A 328 -12.86 2.00 10.15
C ASP A 328 -12.12 2.19 11.49
N VAL A 329 -10.82 1.89 11.52
CA VAL A 329 -9.96 2.09 12.69
C VAL A 329 -9.82 3.59 13.03
N LEU A 330 -9.62 4.44 12.01
CA LEU A 330 -9.53 5.89 12.20
C LEU A 330 -10.83 6.49 12.72
N HIS A 331 -11.98 6.06 12.21
CA HIS A 331 -13.29 6.49 12.68
C HIS A 331 -13.52 6.09 14.13
N TRP A 332 -13.19 4.85 14.48
CA TRP A 332 -13.31 4.38 15.85
C TRP A 332 -12.45 5.22 16.81
N ASN A 333 -11.20 5.50 16.42
CA ASN A 333 -10.31 6.32 17.23
C ASN A 333 -10.79 7.77 17.31
N SER A 334 -11.28 8.36 16.22
CA SER A 334 -11.75 9.75 16.19
C SER A 334 -12.95 9.98 17.11
N ILE A 335 -13.82 8.98 17.29
CA ILE A 335 -14.93 9.06 18.24
C ILE A 335 -14.43 9.05 19.69
N LYS A 336 -13.40 8.26 20.00
CA LYS A 336 -12.82 8.19 21.35
C LYS A 336 -12.10 9.48 21.73
N VAL A 337 -11.35 10.03 20.79
CA VAL A 337 -10.48 11.21 21.00
C VAL A 337 -11.20 12.53 20.65
N GLN A 338 -12.36 12.46 20.01
CA GLN A 338 -13.15 13.60 19.51
C GLN A 338 -12.36 14.50 18.54
N LYS A 339 -11.47 13.90 17.74
CA LYS A 339 -10.60 14.60 16.80
C LYS A 339 -10.48 13.84 15.49
N MET A 340 -10.72 14.53 14.37
CA MET A 340 -10.54 13.95 13.04
C MET A 340 -9.07 14.01 12.62
N LEU A 341 -8.62 12.98 11.94
CA LEU A 341 -7.25 12.81 11.47
C LEU A 341 -7.19 13.06 9.96
N LYS A 342 -6.21 13.84 9.51
CA LYS A 342 -5.80 13.83 8.10
C LYS A 342 -5.05 12.52 7.84
N LEU A 343 -5.36 11.88 6.71
CA LEU A 343 -4.72 10.63 6.28
C LEU A 343 -4.01 10.85 4.95
N ASP A 344 -2.71 10.56 4.92
CA ASP A 344 -1.92 10.44 3.70
C ASP A 344 -1.57 8.97 3.49
N PHE A 345 -2.36 8.25 2.68
CA PHE A 345 -2.19 6.82 2.45
C PHE A 345 -1.67 6.54 1.04
N TYR A 346 -0.47 5.97 0.95
CA TYR A 346 0.05 5.37 -0.27
C TYR A 346 0.21 3.87 -0.01
N PRO A 347 -0.65 3.01 -0.59
CA PRO A 347 -0.58 1.57 -0.36
C PRO A 347 0.76 0.98 -0.81
N ARG A 348 1.07 -0.23 -0.32
CA ARG A 348 2.16 -1.02 -0.88
C ARG A 348 2.02 -1.12 -2.39
N SER A 349 3.04 -0.66 -3.10
CA SER A 349 3.15 -0.81 -4.55
C SER A 349 4.40 -1.61 -4.88
N TYR A 350 4.38 -2.36 -5.98
CA TYR A 350 5.59 -2.96 -6.49
C TYR A 350 5.99 -2.38 -7.84
N SER A 351 7.30 -2.34 -8.05
CA SER A 351 7.90 -1.93 -9.32
C SER A 351 8.14 -3.17 -10.18
N PRO A 352 8.00 -3.07 -11.51
CA PRO A 352 8.34 -4.18 -12.39
C PRO A 352 9.81 -4.56 -12.20
N PRO A 353 10.15 -5.87 -12.08
CA PRO A 353 11.54 -6.30 -11.99
C PRO A 353 12.28 -5.98 -13.30
N SER A 354 13.58 -5.76 -13.19
CA SER A 354 14.47 -5.38 -14.31
C SER A 354 14.55 -6.42 -15.43
N GLN A 355 14.15 -7.67 -15.15
CA GLN A 355 14.22 -8.79 -16.08
C GLN A 355 12.81 -9.19 -16.50
N GLN A 356 12.48 -9.03 -17.79
CA GLN A 356 11.45 -9.67 -18.66
C GLN A 356 10.26 -10.47 -18.05
N ARG A 357 9.85 -10.26 -16.81
CA ARG A 357 8.66 -10.84 -16.23
C ARG A 357 7.49 -9.93 -16.62
N GLN A 358 6.48 -10.49 -17.28
CA GLN A 358 5.38 -9.73 -17.90
C GLN A 358 4.09 -9.90 -17.05
N GLY A 359 3.52 -8.79 -16.58
CA GLY A 359 2.36 -8.67 -15.67
C GLY A 359 2.45 -7.36 -14.87
N THR A 360 1.37 -6.82 -14.27
CA THR A 360 1.50 -5.56 -13.52
C THR A 360 1.72 -5.80 -12.04
N TYR A 361 2.98 -5.59 -11.67
CA TYR A 361 3.50 -5.60 -10.32
C TYR A 361 2.93 -4.49 -9.45
N PHE A 362 1.97 -3.67 -9.90
CA PHE A 362 1.61 -2.48 -9.14
C PHE A 362 0.75 -2.79 -7.91
N LEU A 363 -0.30 -3.61 -8.06
CA LEU A 363 -1.21 -3.98 -6.97
C LEU A 363 -0.78 -5.24 -6.21
N SER A 364 -0.29 -6.23 -6.96
CA SER A 364 0.09 -7.56 -6.49
C SER A 364 1.35 -7.98 -7.21
N TRP A 365 2.17 -8.79 -6.55
CA TRP A 365 3.31 -9.43 -7.19
C TRP A 365 2.90 -10.72 -7.93
N GLU A 366 1.79 -11.34 -7.52
CA GLU A 366 1.24 -12.57 -8.10
C GLU A 366 0.02 -12.28 -8.99
N SER A 367 -0.33 -13.18 -9.91
CA SER A 367 -1.55 -13.05 -10.70
C SER A 367 -2.79 -13.14 -9.81
N LEU A 368 -3.67 -12.14 -9.90
CA LEU A 368 -4.94 -12.14 -9.19
C LEU A 368 -5.96 -13.01 -9.94
N ASP A 369 -6.40 -14.10 -9.31
CA ASP A 369 -7.42 -15.01 -9.87
C ASP A 369 -8.82 -14.45 -9.62
N MET A 370 -9.20 -13.44 -10.40
CA MET A 370 -10.47 -12.72 -10.23
C MET A 370 -11.11 -12.35 -11.57
N ASP A 371 -12.44 -12.46 -11.65
CA ASP A 371 -13.23 -12.16 -12.85
C ASP A 371 -12.97 -10.74 -13.42
N SER A 372 -12.81 -9.73 -12.56
CA SER A 372 -12.36 -8.40 -12.98
C SER A 372 -11.80 -7.58 -11.81
N VAL A 373 -10.46 -7.50 -11.80
CA VAL A 373 -9.65 -6.65 -10.92
C VAL A 373 -9.98 -5.16 -11.09
N PRO A 374 -10.16 -4.62 -12.32
CA PRO A 374 -10.45 -3.20 -12.50
C PRO A 374 -11.72 -2.75 -11.76
N MET A 375 -12.80 -3.53 -11.84
CA MET A 375 -14.04 -3.24 -11.12
C MET A 375 -13.86 -3.35 -9.60
N ALA A 376 -13.09 -4.33 -9.13
CA ALA A 376 -12.78 -4.48 -7.71
C ALA A 376 -12.00 -3.27 -7.16
N VAL A 377 -11.07 -2.73 -7.94
CA VAL A 377 -10.32 -1.51 -7.61
C VAL A 377 -11.26 -0.31 -7.51
N LEU A 378 -12.07 -0.07 -8.55
CA LEU A 378 -12.99 1.06 -8.57
C LEU A 378 -14.02 0.97 -7.44
N LEU A 379 -14.55 -0.21 -7.14
CA LEU A 379 -15.46 -0.43 -6.01
C LEU A 379 -14.76 -0.20 -4.66
N THR A 380 -13.54 -0.68 -4.49
CA THR A 380 -12.76 -0.45 -3.25
C THR A 380 -12.53 1.04 -3.02
N THR A 381 -12.15 1.78 -4.08
CA THR A 381 -12.01 3.24 -4.06
C THR A 381 -13.34 3.92 -3.77
N PHE A 382 -14.43 3.49 -4.40
CA PHE A 382 -15.76 4.05 -4.19
C PHE A 382 -16.17 3.96 -2.71
N ILE A 383 -16.09 2.77 -2.12
CA ILE A 383 -16.41 2.55 -0.69
C ILE A 383 -15.49 3.40 0.20
N ALA A 384 -14.19 3.45 -0.10
CA ALA A 384 -13.22 4.22 0.67
C ALA A 384 -13.55 5.72 0.68
N VAL A 385 -13.86 6.29 -0.49
CA VAL A 385 -14.23 7.70 -0.61
C VAL A 385 -15.54 8.00 0.10
N LEU A 386 -16.54 7.11 0.00
CA LEU A 386 -17.80 7.25 0.72
C LEU A 386 -17.65 7.21 2.24
N LYS A 387 -16.70 6.43 2.76
CA LYS A 387 -16.35 6.37 4.19
C LYS A 387 -15.53 7.58 4.64
N ALA A 388 -14.55 7.98 3.83
CA ALA A 388 -13.65 9.09 4.11
C ALA A 388 -14.36 10.44 4.13
N HIS A 389 -15.37 10.63 3.27
CA HIS A 389 -16.01 11.92 3.10
C HIS A 389 -16.73 12.44 4.37
N PRO A 390 -17.57 11.67 5.09
CA PRO A 390 -18.14 12.08 6.37
C PRO A 390 -17.10 12.39 7.46
N MET A 391 -15.90 11.81 7.34
CA MET A 391 -14.78 12.03 8.26
C MET A 391 -13.95 13.28 7.92
N GLY A 392 -14.25 13.95 6.80
CA GLY A 392 -13.45 15.08 6.30
C GLY A 392 -12.09 14.66 5.75
N ILE A 393 -11.90 13.36 5.44
CA ILE A 393 -10.67 12.84 4.83
C ILE A 393 -10.80 12.93 3.31
N ASP A 394 -9.79 13.55 2.69
CA ASP A 394 -9.68 13.64 1.24
C ASP A 394 -8.71 12.58 0.71
N LEU A 395 -9.21 11.72 -0.17
CA LEU A 395 -8.42 10.64 -0.77
C LEU A 395 -8.12 10.86 -2.26
N ILE A 396 -8.90 11.71 -2.95
CA ILE A 396 -8.97 11.70 -4.42
C ILE A 396 -8.66 13.04 -5.08
N SER A 397 -8.56 14.13 -4.30
CA SER A 397 -8.07 15.40 -4.84
C SER A 397 -6.65 15.28 -5.38
N GLU A 398 -6.29 16.23 -6.24
CA GLU A 398 -4.94 16.31 -6.80
C GLU A 398 -3.89 16.45 -5.70
N GLY A 399 -2.73 15.81 -5.90
CA GLY A 399 -1.63 15.80 -4.93
C GLY A 399 -1.73 14.74 -3.83
N GLN A 400 -2.92 14.22 -3.51
CA GLN A 400 -3.08 13.19 -2.48
C GLN A 400 -2.32 11.90 -2.83
N ALA A 401 -1.63 11.28 -1.88
CA ALA A 401 -0.82 10.10 -2.20
C ALA A 401 -1.69 8.92 -2.65
N PHE A 402 -2.90 8.78 -2.12
CA PHE A 402 -3.85 7.76 -2.59
C PHE A 402 -4.27 8.03 -4.03
N ARG A 403 -4.55 9.28 -4.41
CA ARG A 403 -4.82 9.65 -5.80
C ARG A 403 -3.63 9.37 -6.73
N ASN A 404 -2.41 9.68 -6.28
CA ASN A 404 -1.19 9.40 -7.02
C ASN A 404 -0.97 7.89 -7.24
N PHE A 405 -1.33 7.07 -6.25
CA PHE A 405 -1.36 5.61 -6.39
C PHE A 405 -2.40 5.17 -7.42
N LEU A 406 -3.65 5.65 -7.32
CA LEU A 406 -4.72 5.30 -8.26
C LEU A 406 -4.37 5.61 -9.71
N ASN A 407 -3.70 6.74 -9.97
CA ASN A 407 -3.27 7.14 -11.31
C ASN A 407 -2.22 6.19 -11.92
N ARG A 408 -1.54 5.39 -11.11
CA ARG A 408 -0.54 4.41 -11.55
C ARG A 408 -1.12 3.00 -11.76
N ILE A 409 -2.34 2.76 -11.27
CA ILE A 409 -3.00 1.46 -11.47
C ILE A 409 -3.34 1.31 -12.96
N PRO A 410 -2.92 0.21 -13.61
CA PRO A 410 -3.27 -0.08 -14.98
C PRO A 410 -4.79 -0.18 -15.15
N MET A 411 -5.35 0.53 -16.12
CA MET A 411 -6.78 0.59 -16.41
C MET A 411 -6.97 0.81 -17.91
N LYS A 412 -8.20 0.64 -18.43
CA LYS A 412 -8.53 1.19 -19.75
C LYS A 412 -8.17 2.70 -19.76
N PRO A 413 -7.57 3.24 -20.84
CA PRO A 413 -7.13 4.63 -20.87
C PRO A 413 -8.25 5.59 -20.45
N GLY A 414 -7.93 6.47 -19.49
CA GLY A 414 -8.89 7.43 -18.94
C GLY A 414 -9.94 6.87 -17.98
N ALA A 415 -10.10 5.55 -17.83
CA ALA A 415 -11.19 4.98 -17.01
C ALA A 415 -11.12 5.40 -15.54
N MET A 416 -9.93 5.36 -14.93
CA MET A 416 -9.74 5.86 -13.55
C MET A 416 -10.06 7.36 -13.44
N TRP A 417 -9.65 8.15 -14.45
CA TRP A 417 -9.89 9.59 -14.44
C TRP A 417 -11.38 9.93 -14.57
N ILE A 418 -12.07 9.29 -15.54
CA ILE A 418 -13.52 9.42 -15.73
C ILE A 418 -14.27 9.01 -14.47
N PHE A 419 -13.87 7.90 -13.84
CA PHE A 419 -14.47 7.46 -12.58
C PHE A 419 -14.31 8.48 -11.47
N ILE A 420 -13.09 9.02 -11.27
CA ILE A 420 -12.87 10.00 -10.21
C ILE A 420 -13.58 11.32 -10.51
N ASP A 421 -13.65 11.77 -11.77
CA ASP A 421 -14.40 12.96 -12.14
C ASP A 421 -15.91 12.78 -11.89
N ALA A 422 -16.49 11.65 -12.31
CA ALA A 422 -17.89 11.32 -12.04
C ALA A 422 -18.18 11.24 -10.54
N LEU A 423 -17.30 10.60 -9.77
CA LEU A 423 -17.40 10.52 -8.32
C LEU A 423 -17.31 11.91 -7.66
N SER A 424 -16.38 12.75 -8.13
CA SER A 424 -16.21 14.12 -7.63
C SER A 424 -17.41 15.01 -7.96
N ALA A 425 -17.98 14.88 -9.16
CA ALA A 425 -19.20 15.57 -9.56
C ALA A 425 -20.38 15.17 -8.68
N TRP A 426 -20.54 13.87 -8.43
CA TRP A 426 -21.59 13.36 -7.55
C TRP A 426 -21.39 13.81 -6.09
N LEU A 427 -20.16 13.80 -5.56
CA LEU A 427 -19.85 14.33 -4.22
C LEU A 427 -20.14 15.82 -4.11
N ARG A 428 -19.77 16.63 -5.10
CA ARG A 428 -20.10 18.06 -5.15
C ARG A 428 -21.60 18.27 -5.10
N ALA A 429 -22.37 17.52 -5.89
CA ALA A 429 -23.83 17.56 -5.86
C ALA A 429 -24.39 17.21 -4.47
N CYS A 430 -23.85 16.19 -3.80
CA CYS A 430 -24.26 15.78 -2.45
C CYS A 430 -23.98 16.84 -1.37
N ARG A 431 -22.93 17.66 -1.52
CA ARG A 431 -22.58 18.74 -0.58
C ARG A 431 -23.55 19.92 -0.64
N HIS A 432 -24.18 20.16 -1.78
CA HIS A 432 -25.16 21.24 -1.88
C HIS A 432 -26.41 20.86 -1.06
N LYS A 433 -26.89 21.77 -0.21
CA LYS A 433 -28.10 21.60 0.64
C LYS A 433 -29.35 21.18 -0.15
N ASN A 434 -29.30 21.29 -1.48
CA ASN A 434 -30.33 20.96 -2.43
C ASN A 434 -30.16 19.58 -3.09
N TYR A 435 -29.28 18.67 -2.65
CA TYR A 435 -29.19 17.33 -3.28
C TYR A 435 -30.55 16.62 -3.32
N LYS A 436 -31.26 16.62 -2.18
CA LYS A 436 -32.65 16.11 -2.09
C LYS A 436 -33.69 16.98 -2.81
N ALA A 437 -33.31 18.19 -3.21
CA ALA A 437 -34.12 19.11 -3.99
C ALA A 437 -33.73 19.11 -5.48
N LEU A 438 -32.75 18.28 -5.89
CA LEU A 438 -32.44 18.11 -7.30
C LEU A 438 -33.65 17.50 -8.00
N PRO A 439 -33.97 17.95 -9.22
CA PRO A 439 -34.95 17.26 -10.03
C PRO A 439 -34.58 15.77 -10.18
N PRO A 440 -35.53 14.83 -10.06
CA PRO A 440 -35.24 13.39 -10.10
C PRO A 440 -34.42 12.94 -11.32
N HIS A 441 -34.58 13.61 -12.46
CA HIS A 441 -33.82 13.31 -13.67
C HIS A 441 -32.33 13.66 -13.55
N MET A 442 -31.96 14.73 -12.82
CA MET A 442 -30.56 15.11 -12.61
C MET A 442 -29.88 14.19 -11.60
N GLU A 443 -30.60 13.84 -10.52
CA GLU A 443 -30.13 12.85 -9.56
C GLU A 443 -29.83 11.52 -10.27
N GLN A 444 -30.79 11.04 -11.07
CA GLN A 444 -30.64 9.82 -11.85
C GLN A 444 -29.48 9.92 -12.86
N GLN A 445 -29.29 11.07 -13.50
CA GLN A 445 -28.16 11.27 -14.43
C GLN A 445 -26.80 11.17 -13.73
N LEU A 446 -26.65 11.73 -12.52
CA LEU A 446 -25.42 11.62 -11.75
C LEU A 446 -25.16 10.17 -11.32
N HIS A 447 -26.22 9.45 -10.90
CA HIS A 447 -26.13 8.03 -10.58
C HIS A 447 -25.72 7.22 -11.81
N ASP A 448 -26.37 7.44 -12.95
CA ASP A 448 -26.06 6.76 -14.21
C ASP A 448 -24.61 7.02 -14.65
N GLN A 449 -24.12 8.26 -14.53
CA GLN A 449 -22.72 8.60 -14.87
C GLN A 449 -21.72 7.86 -13.99
N LEU A 450 -21.90 7.90 -12.68
CA LEU A 450 -21.02 7.20 -11.73
C LEU A 450 -21.07 5.68 -11.95
N PHE A 451 -22.25 5.14 -12.19
CA PHE A 451 -22.44 3.72 -12.46
C PHE A 451 -21.78 3.28 -13.78
N MET A 452 -21.93 4.05 -14.84
CA MET A 452 -21.27 3.80 -16.14
C MET A 452 -19.75 3.89 -16.01
N ALA A 453 -19.25 4.80 -15.19
CA ALA A 453 -17.82 4.95 -14.94
C ALA A 453 -17.25 3.77 -14.13
N LEU A 454 -17.98 3.25 -13.14
CA LEU A 454 -17.64 2.01 -12.44
C LEU A 454 -17.50 0.83 -13.42
N HIS A 455 -18.38 0.76 -14.42
CA HIS A 455 -18.36 -0.29 -15.46
C HIS A 455 -17.43 0.01 -16.63
N GLN A 456 -16.65 1.09 -16.57
CA GLN A 456 -15.68 1.47 -17.59
C GLN A 456 -16.28 1.57 -19.00
N GLY A 457 -17.55 2.00 -19.09
CA GLY A 457 -18.24 2.16 -20.36
C GLY A 457 -18.63 0.85 -21.07
N GLU A 458 -18.49 -0.32 -20.44
CA GLU A 458 -19.02 -1.55 -21.00
C GLU A 458 -20.53 -1.42 -21.21
N THR A 459 -20.98 -1.74 -22.43
CA THR A 459 -22.36 -1.56 -22.88
C THR A 459 -23.29 -2.55 -22.18
N LEU A 460 -23.57 -2.28 -20.90
CA LEU A 460 -24.70 -2.89 -20.23
C LEU A 460 -25.96 -2.47 -20.99
N ASN A 461 -26.77 -3.45 -21.37
CA ASN A 461 -28.07 -3.22 -21.98
C ASN A 461 -28.88 -2.36 -21.01
N LYS A 462 -28.95 -1.04 -21.22
CA LYS A 462 -29.55 -0.05 -20.29
C LYS A 462 -30.96 -0.46 -19.82
N ARG A 463 -31.71 -1.19 -20.67
CA ARG A 463 -33.04 -1.75 -20.36
C ARG A 463 -33.02 -2.98 -19.46
N GLN A 464 -32.08 -3.91 -19.64
CA GLN A 464 -31.92 -5.09 -18.79
C GLN A 464 -31.42 -4.66 -17.40
N HIS A 465 -30.47 -3.71 -17.40
CA HIS A 465 -29.95 -3.10 -16.18
C HIS A 465 -31.06 -2.45 -15.34
N ARG A 466 -31.98 -1.66 -15.91
CA ARG A 466 -33.09 -1.09 -15.12
C ARG A 466 -34.01 -2.13 -14.46
N LYS A 467 -34.03 -3.37 -14.96
CA LYS A 467 -34.80 -4.47 -14.36
C LYS A 467 -34.03 -5.18 -13.24
N ASP A 468 -32.71 -5.30 -13.39
CA ASP A 468 -31.83 -6.03 -12.45
C ASP A 468 -31.21 -5.12 -11.37
N ALA A 469 -31.01 -3.83 -11.65
CA ALA A 469 -30.41 -2.80 -10.80
C ALA A 469 -31.20 -2.45 -9.52
N GLY A 470 -32.37 -3.07 -9.34
CA GLY A 470 -33.15 -2.96 -8.10
C GLY A 470 -32.79 -4.04 -7.08
N GLN A 471 -32.08 -5.10 -7.46
CA GLN A 471 -31.76 -6.17 -6.53
C GLN A 471 -30.48 -5.85 -5.76
N MET A 472 -30.61 -5.79 -4.44
CA MET A 472 -29.47 -5.66 -3.54
C MET A 472 -29.13 -7.00 -2.90
N TRP A 473 -27.84 -7.33 -2.82
CA TRP A 473 -27.31 -8.48 -2.10
C TRP A 473 -26.43 -8.04 -0.94
N HIS A 474 -26.34 -8.87 0.08
CA HIS A 474 -25.40 -8.68 1.18
C HIS A 474 -24.08 -9.41 0.90
N CYS A 475 -22.96 -8.76 1.25
CA CYS A 475 -21.65 -9.41 1.26
C CYS A 475 -21.42 -10.12 2.58
N SER A 476 -21.06 -11.40 2.55
CA SER A 476 -20.81 -12.21 3.75
C SER A 476 -19.50 -11.90 4.47
N LYS A 477 -18.63 -11.05 3.90
CA LYS A 477 -17.39 -10.62 4.56
C LYS A 477 -17.53 -9.26 5.25
N CYS A 478 -17.86 -8.22 4.49
CA CYS A 478 -17.97 -6.85 5.04
C CYS A 478 -19.38 -6.47 5.52
N GLY A 479 -20.41 -7.26 5.22
CA GLY A 479 -21.79 -7.00 5.61
C GLY A 479 -22.51 -5.91 4.84
N LEU A 480 -21.82 -5.22 3.94
CA LEU A 480 -22.41 -4.19 3.10
C LEU A 480 -23.48 -4.79 2.18
N ILE A 481 -24.56 -4.04 2.01
CA ILE A 481 -25.66 -4.36 1.08
C ILE A 481 -25.44 -3.54 -0.19
N MET A 482 -25.38 -4.20 -1.33
CA MET A 482 -24.95 -3.60 -2.59
C MET A 482 -25.78 -4.09 -3.76
N ILE A 483 -25.87 -3.30 -4.83
CA ILE A 483 -26.42 -3.80 -6.10
C ILE A 483 -25.64 -5.01 -6.63
N THR A 484 -26.32 -5.92 -7.33
CA THR A 484 -25.75 -7.23 -7.72
C THR A 484 -24.51 -7.15 -8.60
N GLU A 485 -24.36 -6.06 -9.37
CA GLU A 485 -23.26 -5.80 -10.29
C GLU A 485 -21.91 -5.61 -9.56
N LEU A 486 -21.96 -5.25 -8.28
CA LEU A 486 -20.78 -5.09 -7.42
C LEU A 486 -20.24 -6.43 -6.89
N PHE A 487 -20.88 -7.54 -7.24
CA PHE A 487 -20.44 -8.91 -6.92
C PHE A 487 -19.79 -9.58 -8.14
N CYS A 488 -19.02 -10.64 -7.88
CA CYS A 488 -18.49 -11.50 -8.96
C CYS A 488 -19.64 -12.27 -9.63
N TRP A 489 -19.46 -12.68 -10.89
CA TRP A 489 -20.53 -13.37 -11.63
C TRP A 489 -20.91 -14.68 -10.94
N GLY A 490 -19.92 -15.41 -10.42
CA GLY A 490 -20.11 -16.64 -9.64
C GLY A 490 -20.96 -16.46 -8.38
N SER A 491 -21.11 -15.25 -7.83
CA SER A 491 -21.96 -15.01 -6.65
C SER A 491 -23.44 -15.26 -6.90
N ARG A 492 -23.90 -15.24 -8.18
CA ARG A 492 -25.28 -15.59 -8.56
C ARG A 492 -25.65 -17.01 -8.15
N ALA A 493 -24.70 -17.93 -8.30
CA ALA A 493 -24.88 -19.35 -7.97
C ALA A 493 -24.63 -19.64 -6.48
N ARG A 494 -24.00 -18.71 -5.73
CA ARG A 494 -23.65 -18.92 -4.32
C ARG A 494 -24.84 -18.61 -3.40
N PRO A 495 -25.01 -19.39 -2.31
CA PRO A 495 -25.95 -19.06 -1.26
C PRO A 495 -25.57 -17.73 -0.63
N ALA A 496 -26.55 -17.04 -0.04
CA ALA A 496 -26.40 -15.65 0.38
C ALA A 496 -25.25 -15.45 1.40
N ASN A 497 -25.06 -16.40 2.31
CA ASN A 497 -23.97 -16.45 3.28
C ASN A 497 -22.56 -16.68 2.70
N GLN A 498 -22.43 -16.94 1.39
CA GLN A 498 -21.16 -17.17 0.71
C GLN A 498 -20.88 -16.14 -0.40
N ARG A 499 -21.74 -15.13 -0.55
CA ARG A 499 -21.57 -14.08 -1.56
C ARG A 499 -20.52 -13.08 -1.10
N LEU A 500 -19.54 -12.82 -1.95
CA LEU A 500 -18.48 -11.86 -1.71
C LEU A 500 -18.59 -10.73 -2.73
N CYS A 501 -18.57 -9.48 -2.26
CA CYS A 501 -18.41 -8.35 -3.15
C CYS A 501 -17.00 -8.33 -3.74
N ARG A 502 -16.83 -7.68 -4.89
CA ARG A 502 -15.53 -7.61 -5.57
C ARG A 502 -14.42 -6.96 -4.73
N ALA A 503 -14.76 -6.00 -3.87
CA ALA A 503 -13.79 -5.38 -2.97
C ALA A 503 -13.27 -6.35 -1.88
N CYS A 504 -14.16 -7.17 -1.30
CA CYS A 504 -13.75 -8.20 -0.33
C CYS A 504 -12.99 -9.34 -1.00
N ASP A 505 -13.37 -9.71 -2.23
CA ASP A 505 -12.65 -10.71 -3.01
C ASP A 505 -11.21 -10.26 -3.32
N LEU A 506 -11.03 -8.98 -3.71
CA LEU A 506 -9.72 -8.37 -3.88
C LEU A 506 -8.93 -8.35 -2.57
N GLN A 507 -9.56 -7.97 -1.47
CA GLN A 507 -8.92 -7.97 -0.16
C GLN A 507 -8.41 -9.36 0.23
N LEU A 508 -9.22 -10.40 0.03
CA LEU A 508 -8.83 -11.78 0.34
C LEU A 508 -7.64 -12.23 -0.51
N ASN A 509 -7.66 -11.95 -1.81
CA ASN A 509 -6.54 -12.29 -2.70
C ASN A 509 -5.25 -11.57 -2.29
N LEU A 510 -5.29 -10.25 -2.07
CA LEU A 510 -4.12 -9.47 -1.66
C LEU A 510 -3.61 -9.85 -0.25
N SER A 511 -4.49 -10.22 0.68
CA SER A 511 -4.11 -10.66 2.02
C SER A 511 -3.50 -12.07 2.02
N ALA A 512 -3.85 -12.91 1.04
CA ALA A 512 -3.35 -14.28 0.89
C ALA A 512 -2.02 -14.38 0.13
N GLU A 513 -1.49 -13.26 -0.36
CA GLU A 513 -0.21 -13.18 -1.05
C GLU A 513 0.92 -13.79 -0.22
N LYS A 514 1.67 -14.72 -0.84
CA LYS A 514 2.73 -15.47 -0.16
C LYS A 514 4.12 -14.93 -0.38
N HIS A 515 4.28 -14.12 -1.43
CA HIS A 515 5.53 -13.49 -1.80
C HIS A 515 6.04 -12.59 -0.71
N HIS A 516 7.35 -12.29 -0.73
CA HIS A 516 8.03 -11.49 0.28
C HIS A 516 7.70 -11.86 1.72
N LEU A 517 7.35 -13.14 1.93
CA LEU A 517 6.93 -13.69 3.21
C LEU A 517 5.78 -12.92 3.88
N LEU A 518 4.93 -12.23 3.11
CA LEU A 518 3.86 -11.36 3.65
C LEU A 518 2.92 -12.11 4.59
N TRP A 519 2.50 -13.32 4.20
CA TRP A 519 1.68 -14.18 5.06
C TRP A 519 2.39 -14.57 6.36
N LYS A 520 3.69 -14.92 6.31
CA LYS A 520 4.49 -15.24 7.51
C LYS A 520 4.64 -14.03 8.44
N LYS A 521 4.80 -12.84 7.89
CA LYS A 521 4.82 -11.60 8.67
C LYS A 521 3.50 -11.38 9.41
N ARG A 522 2.37 -11.63 8.74
CA ARG A 522 1.05 -11.57 9.37
C ARG A 522 0.87 -12.64 10.46
N ASP A 523 1.33 -13.87 10.23
CA ASP A 523 1.31 -14.96 11.21
C ASP A 523 2.14 -14.59 12.45
N LEU A 524 3.36 -14.08 12.27
CA LEU A 524 4.21 -13.63 13.38
C LEU A 524 3.56 -12.52 14.21
N LEU A 525 2.88 -11.57 13.54
CA LEU A 525 2.09 -10.56 14.24
C LEU A 525 0.91 -11.17 15.00
N THR A 526 0.24 -12.18 14.46
CA THR A 526 -0.79 -12.93 15.20
C THR A 526 -0.20 -13.60 16.44
N SER A 527 0.93 -14.30 16.30
CA SER A 527 1.65 -14.91 17.44
C SER A 527 2.06 -13.89 18.52
N LEU A 528 2.36 -12.65 18.12
CA LEU A 528 2.74 -11.57 19.04
C LEU A 528 1.55 -10.89 19.71
N LEU A 529 0.49 -10.61 18.96
CA LEU A 529 -0.65 -9.79 19.41
C LEU A 529 -1.77 -10.63 20.02
N GLU A 530 -1.93 -11.88 19.57
CA GLU A 530 -2.97 -12.80 19.99
C GLU A 530 -2.33 -14.09 20.54
N PRO A 531 -1.52 -14.00 21.62
CA PRO A 531 -0.83 -15.17 22.14
C PRO A 531 -1.85 -16.22 22.61
N GLU A 532 -1.65 -17.47 22.20
CA GLU A 532 -2.44 -18.59 22.71
C GLU A 532 -2.29 -18.65 24.23
N VAL A 533 -3.41 -18.47 24.95
CA VAL A 533 -3.47 -18.70 26.39
C VAL A 533 -3.45 -20.21 26.62
N CYS A 534 -2.27 -20.81 26.53
CA CYS A 534 -2.04 -22.17 26.95
C CYS A 534 -2.05 -22.22 28.48
N ASP A 535 -3.08 -22.84 29.06
CA ASP A 535 -3.00 -23.24 30.47
C ASP A 535 -1.84 -24.22 30.65
N VAL A 536 -1.18 -24.14 31.81
CA VAL A 536 0.02 -24.89 32.22
C VAL A 536 -0.05 -26.41 31.99
N LEU A 537 -1.24 -26.96 31.75
CA LEU A 537 -1.49 -28.39 31.53
C LEU A 537 -1.69 -28.79 30.06
N GLY A 538 -1.48 -27.88 29.09
CA GLY A 538 -1.63 -28.19 27.67
C GLY A 538 -3.06 -28.53 27.25
N GLN A 539 -4.04 -28.32 28.14
CA GLN A 539 -5.42 -28.20 27.71
C GLN A 539 -5.56 -26.81 27.10
N PRO A 540 -6.18 -26.68 25.90
CA PRO A 540 -6.70 -25.38 25.51
C PRO A 540 -7.55 -24.95 26.70
N SER A 541 -7.21 -23.79 27.27
CA SER A 541 -8.01 -23.24 28.36
C SER A 541 -9.46 -23.32 27.88
N SER A 542 -10.25 -24.17 28.52
CA SER A 542 -11.67 -24.31 28.25
C SER A 542 -12.43 -23.13 28.82
N SER A 543 -11.72 -22.09 29.26
CA SER A 543 -12.20 -20.75 29.00
C SER A 543 -12.41 -20.66 27.47
N GLU A 544 -13.63 -20.60 26.94
CA GLU A 544 -14.48 -19.46 27.27
C GLU A 544 -13.65 -18.27 27.78
N THR A 545 -12.52 -17.95 27.11
CA THR A 545 -12.09 -16.58 26.96
C THR A 545 -13.36 -15.96 26.45
N ALA A 546 -14.03 -15.24 27.34
CA ALA A 546 -15.32 -14.70 27.10
C ALA A 546 -15.22 -14.00 25.74
N LYS A 547 -15.69 -14.64 24.65
CA LYS A 547 -16.56 -13.94 23.73
C LYS A 547 -17.61 -13.48 24.70
N PRO A 548 -17.58 -12.22 25.15
CA PRO A 548 -18.69 -11.85 25.96
C PRO A 548 -19.86 -12.10 25.02
N ALA A 549 -20.84 -12.90 25.47
CA ALA A 549 -22.20 -12.64 25.07
C ALA A 549 -22.53 -11.24 25.63
N ALA A 550 -21.80 -10.22 25.18
CA ALA A 550 -21.89 -8.87 25.63
C ALA A 550 -23.16 -8.37 24.98
N ASN A 551 -24.04 -7.86 25.81
CA ASN A 551 -24.85 -6.73 25.42
C ASN A 551 -23.90 -5.58 25.04
N TYR A 552 -23.32 -5.65 23.83
CA TYR A 552 -22.58 -4.54 23.26
C TYR A 552 -23.56 -3.38 23.21
N HIS A 553 -23.14 -2.25 23.77
CA HIS A 553 -23.96 -1.06 23.65
C HIS A 553 -24.14 -0.75 22.16
N GLU A 554 -25.37 -0.48 21.73
CA GLU A 554 -25.70 -0.19 20.33
C GLU A 554 -24.77 0.90 19.75
N LYS A 555 -24.36 1.86 20.60
CA LYS A 555 -23.37 2.89 20.27
C LYS A 555 -22.02 2.33 19.85
N GLN A 556 -21.49 1.30 20.52
CA GLN A 556 -20.22 0.66 20.15
C GLN A 556 -20.34 -0.06 18.81
N LEU A 557 -21.42 -0.81 18.58
CA LEU A 557 -21.67 -1.50 17.31
C LEU A 557 -21.83 -0.53 16.15
N ARG A 558 -22.57 0.57 16.36
CA ARG A 558 -22.73 1.63 15.37
C ARG A 558 -21.40 2.27 14.97
N ASN A 559 -20.51 2.44 15.93
CA ASN A 559 -19.21 3.06 15.74
C ASN A 559 -18.13 2.08 15.27
N ALA A 560 -18.40 0.77 15.25
CA ALA A 560 -17.41 -0.25 14.93
C ALA A 560 -16.84 -0.11 13.51
N VAL A 561 -17.68 0.37 12.58
CA VAL A 561 -17.39 0.55 11.15
C VAL A 561 -17.71 2.00 10.79
N ALA A 562 -16.84 2.64 10.00
CA ALA A 562 -17.05 4.00 9.52
C ALA A 562 -18.33 4.09 8.69
N PRO A 563 -19.20 5.09 8.93
CA PRO A 563 -20.45 5.23 8.22
C PRO A 563 -20.20 5.60 6.76
N LEU A 564 -21.01 5.04 5.87
CA LEU A 564 -21.03 5.45 4.47
C LEU A 564 -21.86 6.71 4.30
N MET A 565 -21.42 7.60 3.41
CA MET A 565 -22.32 8.63 2.90
C MET A 565 -23.52 7.98 2.18
N PRO A 566 -24.76 8.46 2.41
CA PRO A 566 -25.95 7.93 1.73
C PRO A 566 -25.80 7.93 0.20
N ASN A 567 -26.11 6.81 -0.43
CA ASN A 567 -25.97 6.60 -1.87
C ASN A 567 -26.88 5.45 -2.34
N PRO A 568 -27.17 5.34 -3.66
CA PRO A 568 -28.10 4.32 -4.16
C PRO A 568 -27.46 2.93 -4.38
N PHE A 569 -26.13 2.81 -4.27
CA PHE A 569 -25.39 1.62 -4.72
C PHE A 569 -24.95 0.70 -3.59
N VAL A 570 -24.62 1.28 -2.43
CA VAL A 570 -24.00 0.63 -1.28
C VAL A 570 -24.64 1.16 0.01
N VAL A 571 -25.11 0.25 0.85
CA VAL A 571 -25.73 0.55 2.14
C VAL A 571 -24.90 -0.09 3.26
N ASP A 572 -24.77 0.63 4.36
CA ASP A 572 -24.05 0.18 5.57
C ASP A 572 -24.60 -1.14 6.12
N PRO A 573 -23.76 -1.96 6.76
CA PRO A 573 -24.23 -3.16 7.44
C PRO A 573 -25.19 -2.77 8.58
N PRO A 574 -26.27 -3.55 8.81
CA PRO A 574 -27.18 -3.32 9.93
C PRO A 574 -26.43 -3.23 11.26
N VAL A 575 -26.89 -2.39 12.19
CA VAL A 575 -26.18 -2.14 13.48
C VAL A 575 -25.92 -3.44 14.25
N ASN A 576 -26.91 -4.34 14.31
CA ASN A 576 -26.82 -5.62 15.02
C ASN A 576 -26.26 -6.77 14.14
N SER A 577 -25.66 -6.45 13.00
CA SER A 577 -25.06 -7.46 12.11
C SER A 577 -23.89 -8.17 12.78
N GLU A 578 -23.65 -9.41 12.36
CA GLU A 578 -22.47 -10.18 12.77
C GLU A 578 -21.18 -9.48 12.37
N HIS A 579 -21.15 -8.78 11.23
CA HIS A 579 -19.95 -8.07 10.76
C HIS A 579 -19.49 -6.96 11.70
N ARG A 580 -20.42 -6.15 12.23
CA ARG A 580 -20.09 -5.11 13.23
C ARG A 580 -19.64 -5.72 14.55
N ARG A 581 -20.23 -6.85 14.95
CA ARG A 581 -19.79 -7.62 16.12
C ARG A 581 -18.37 -8.16 15.93
N ASN A 582 -18.10 -8.86 14.82
CA ASN A 582 -16.78 -9.40 14.50
C ASN A 582 -15.71 -8.28 14.40
N ALA A 583 -16.05 -7.12 13.84
CA ALA A 583 -15.14 -5.96 13.80
C ALA A 583 -14.84 -5.41 15.19
N LEU A 584 -15.84 -5.38 16.08
CA LEU A 584 -15.67 -4.96 17.47
C LEU A 584 -14.88 -6.01 18.28
N ASP A 585 -15.18 -7.29 18.09
CA ASP A 585 -14.47 -8.42 18.72
C ASP A 585 -13.00 -8.41 18.35
N ALA A 586 -12.68 -8.30 17.05
CA ALA A 586 -11.30 -8.23 16.57
C ALA A 586 -10.53 -7.08 17.22
N ARG A 587 -11.19 -5.92 17.37
CA ARG A 587 -10.60 -4.72 17.97
C ARG A 587 -10.42 -4.83 19.48
N LEU A 588 -11.40 -5.38 20.19
CA LEU A 588 -11.36 -5.57 21.64
C LEU A 588 -10.47 -6.76 22.03
N GLY A 589 -10.22 -7.69 21.11
CA GLY A 589 -9.31 -8.81 21.28
C GLY A 589 -7.83 -8.42 21.20
N LEU A 590 -7.51 -7.23 20.69
CA LEU A 590 -6.14 -6.73 20.68
C LEU A 590 -5.67 -6.37 22.10
N PRO A 591 -4.39 -6.64 22.43
CA PRO A 591 -3.83 -6.33 23.74
C PRO A 591 -3.73 -4.82 23.92
N GLU A 592 -3.92 -4.32 25.13
CA GLU A 592 -3.61 -2.92 25.41
C GLU A 592 -2.11 -2.68 25.24
N LEU A 593 -1.74 -1.54 24.63
CA LEU A 593 -0.35 -1.19 24.37
C LEU A 593 0.51 -1.19 25.66
N LYS A 594 -0.07 -0.79 26.81
CA LYS A 594 0.54 -0.90 28.14
C LYS A 594 0.93 -2.33 28.53
N LYS A 595 0.14 -3.33 28.14
CA LYS A 595 0.45 -4.74 28.44
C LYS A 595 1.67 -5.22 27.65
N LEU A 596 1.94 -4.63 26.47
CA LEU A 596 3.14 -4.92 25.69
C LEU A 596 4.45 -4.40 26.36
N LEU A 597 4.33 -3.52 27.35
CA LEU A 597 5.44 -3.09 28.21
C LEU A 597 5.72 -4.05 29.36
N SER A 598 4.82 -4.99 29.64
CA SER A 598 5.01 -5.91 30.76
C SER A 598 6.13 -6.92 30.48
N PRO A 599 6.91 -7.31 31.50
CA PRO A 599 7.90 -8.39 31.38
C PRO A 599 7.29 -9.72 30.93
N GLU A 600 6.01 -9.95 31.20
CA GLU A 600 5.33 -11.15 30.76
C GLU A 600 5.23 -11.23 29.22
N TRP A 601 5.08 -10.08 28.57
CA TRP A 601 5.02 -10.01 27.12
C TRP A 601 6.37 -10.29 26.44
N ASP A 602 7.48 -10.14 27.16
CA ASP A 602 8.80 -10.49 26.64
C ASP A 602 8.92 -12.00 26.36
N PHE A 603 8.22 -12.86 27.10
CA PHE A 603 8.17 -14.30 26.78
C PHE A 603 7.42 -14.57 25.46
N HIS A 604 6.30 -13.88 25.22
CA HIS A 604 5.56 -14.00 23.96
C HIS A 604 6.36 -13.44 22.78
N ALA A 605 7.04 -12.32 22.98
CA ALA A 605 7.91 -11.74 21.97
C ALA A 605 9.15 -12.61 21.70
N LEU A 606 9.74 -13.21 22.73
CA LEU A 606 10.81 -14.20 22.61
C LEU A 606 10.35 -15.43 21.81
N ASN A 607 9.13 -15.90 22.04
CA ASN A 607 8.53 -17.01 21.31
C ASN A 607 8.34 -16.68 19.82
N ALA A 608 7.69 -15.56 19.51
CA ALA A 608 7.44 -15.13 18.13
C ALA A 608 8.76 -14.80 17.38
N SER A 609 9.74 -14.21 18.06
CA SER A 609 11.08 -13.99 17.46
C SER A 609 11.83 -15.31 17.22
N GLY A 610 11.63 -16.34 18.06
CA GLY A 610 12.17 -17.68 17.82
C GLY A 610 11.59 -18.34 16.57
N GLU A 611 10.28 -18.19 16.36
CA GLU A 611 9.64 -18.60 15.11
C GLU A 611 10.24 -17.87 13.90
N ALA A 612 10.43 -16.54 14.00
CA ALA A 612 11.04 -15.76 12.93
C ALA A 612 12.48 -16.22 12.60
N ALA A 613 13.28 -16.52 13.63
CA ALA A 613 14.64 -17.04 13.47
C ALA A 613 14.67 -18.40 12.74
N VAL A 614 13.77 -19.31 13.12
CA VAL A 614 13.62 -20.61 12.45
C VAL A 614 13.20 -20.43 10.99
N VAL A 615 12.26 -19.53 10.71
CA VAL A 615 11.80 -19.25 9.34
C VAL A 615 12.94 -18.67 8.48
N ASP A 616 13.73 -17.74 9.00
CA ASP A 616 14.90 -17.20 8.30
C ASP A 616 15.90 -18.30 7.92
N LEU A 617 16.13 -19.25 8.82
CA LEU A 617 17.07 -20.35 8.58
C LEU A 617 16.54 -21.40 7.59
N VAL A 618 15.24 -21.73 7.68
CA VAL A 618 14.55 -22.55 6.68
C VAL A 618 14.64 -21.88 5.31
N PHE A 619 14.42 -20.57 5.27
CA PHE A 619 14.52 -19.81 4.03
C PHE A 619 15.94 -19.90 3.44
N ARG A 620 16.96 -19.71 4.28
CA ARG A 620 18.35 -19.85 3.83
C ARG A 620 18.68 -21.24 3.28
N LEU A 621 18.17 -22.29 3.92
CA LEU A 621 18.32 -23.66 3.44
C LEU A 621 17.65 -23.88 2.07
N GLU A 622 16.52 -23.23 1.81
CA GLU A 622 15.87 -23.22 0.50
C GLU A 622 16.68 -22.43 -0.53
N GLU A 623 17.28 -21.29 -0.16
CA GLU A 623 18.16 -20.53 -1.07
C GLU A 623 19.37 -21.36 -1.53
N LEU A 624 19.95 -22.18 -0.65
CA LEU A 624 21.01 -23.13 -1.02
C LEU A 624 20.53 -24.21 -2.01
N ASN A 625 19.22 -24.47 -2.06
CA ASN A 625 18.58 -25.31 -3.08
C ASN A 625 18.13 -24.50 -4.30
N PHE A 626 18.61 -23.26 -4.48
CA PHE A 626 18.21 -22.31 -5.52
C PHE A 626 16.73 -21.92 -5.48
N ARG A 627 16.13 -21.96 -4.27
CA ARG A 627 14.74 -21.59 -4.04
C ARG A 627 14.68 -20.32 -3.20
N PHE A 628 14.45 -19.18 -3.84
CA PHE A 628 14.39 -17.90 -3.14
C PHE A 628 12.93 -17.58 -2.78
N LEU A 629 12.57 -17.33 -1.53
CA LEU A 629 11.19 -17.09 -1.08
C LEU A 629 10.91 -15.59 -0.89
N ASP A 630 11.96 -14.78 -0.70
CA ASP A 630 11.87 -13.34 -0.43
C ASP A 630 12.67 -12.46 -1.42
N HIS A 631 13.47 -13.05 -2.31
CA HIS A 631 14.26 -12.28 -3.27
C HIS A 631 13.38 -11.58 -4.32
N GLY A 632 13.56 -10.27 -4.50
CA GLY A 632 12.88 -9.45 -5.51
C GLY A 632 12.86 -10.10 -6.90
N ASP A 633 14.02 -10.41 -7.46
CA ASP A 633 14.11 -10.96 -8.82
C ASP A 633 14.16 -12.48 -8.94
N LEU A 634 14.56 -13.19 -7.88
CA LEU A 634 14.86 -14.63 -7.93
C LEU A 634 13.82 -15.48 -7.21
N THR A 635 12.77 -14.85 -6.65
CA THR A 635 11.71 -15.56 -5.95
C THR A 635 11.23 -16.74 -6.79
N ASN A 636 11.14 -17.91 -6.14
CA ASN A 636 10.76 -19.24 -6.62
C ASN A 636 9.32 -19.32 -7.15
N GLN A 637 8.73 -18.15 -7.36
CA GLN A 637 7.47 -17.99 -8.02
C GLN A 637 7.64 -18.47 -9.45
N LYS A 638 6.63 -19.22 -9.89
CA LYS A 638 6.52 -19.64 -11.28
C LYS A 638 6.82 -18.42 -12.13
N ILE A 639 7.91 -18.49 -12.91
CA ILE A 639 8.03 -17.67 -14.12
C ILE A 639 6.66 -17.80 -14.77
N CYS A 640 5.90 -16.70 -14.81
CA CYS A 640 4.52 -16.71 -15.26
C CYS A 640 4.56 -17.45 -16.60
N ARG A 641 3.92 -18.62 -16.69
CA ARG A 641 4.01 -19.37 -17.95
C ARG A 641 3.45 -18.42 -19.01
N PRO A 642 3.96 -18.41 -20.26
CA PRO A 642 3.42 -17.54 -21.29
C PRO A 642 1.88 -17.63 -21.43
N ARG A 643 1.31 -18.78 -21.07
CA ARG A 643 -0.14 -19.01 -20.94
C ARG A 643 -0.80 -18.20 -19.81
N ASP A 644 -0.21 -18.21 -18.63
CA ASP A 644 -0.72 -17.49 -17.44
C ASP A 644 -0.64 -15.98 -17.67
N PHE A 645 0.41 -15.49 -18.36
CA PHE A 645 0.51 -14.09 -18.79
C PHE A 645 -0.62 -13.70 -19.75
N LYS A 646 -0.92 -14.53 -20.75
CA LYS A 646 -2.05 -14.26 -21.67
C LYS A 646 -3.42 -14.20 -20.95
N GLN A 647 -3.49 -14.72 -19.73
CA GLN A 647 -4.66 -14.71 -18.88
C GLN A 647 -4.64 -13.60 -17.82
N SER A 648 -3.55 -12.83 -17.71
CA SER A 648 -3.50 -11.68 -16.80
C SER A 648 -4.49 -10.61 -17.29
N TRP A 649 -5.19 -9.98 -16.35
CA TRP A 649 -6.19 -8.97 -16.67
C TRP A 649 -5.56 -7.76 -17.37
N GLU A 650 -4.30 -7.46 -17.09
CA GLU A 650 -3.56 -6.39 -17.75
C GLU A 650 -3.24 -6.79 -19.17
N HIS A 651 -2.74 -8.00 -19.41
CA HIS A 651 -2.52 -8.48 -20.77
C HIS A 651 -3.82 -8.39 -21.58
N ALA A 652 -4.97 -8.73 -21.00
CA ALA A 652 -6.27 -8.53 -21.64
C ALA A 652 -6.50 -7.05 -22.00
N LEU A 653 -6.29 -6.12 -21.07
CA LEU A 653 -6.37 -4.67 -21.34
C LEU A 653 -5.41 -4.21 -22.46
N TRP A 654 -4.14 -4.62 -22.42
CA TRP A 654 -3.13 -4.24 -23.41
C TRP A 654 -3.42 -4.85 -24.78
N LYS A 655 -3.90 -6.10 -24.82
CA LYS A 655 -4.30 -6.76 -26.06
C LYS A 655 -5.51 -6.06 -26.69
N ASP A 656 -6.49 -5.67 -25.88
CA ASP A 656 -7.68 -4.94 -26.33
C ASP A 656 -7.31 -3.56 -26.89
N MET A 657 -6.31 -2.88 -26.32
CA MET A 657 -5.81 -1.60 -26.83
C MET A 657 -5.00 -1.73 -28.14
N ASN A 658 -4.29 -2.84 -28.32
CA ASN A 658 -3.42 -3.07 -29.48
C ASN A 658 -4.13 -3.78 -30.65
N LEU A 659 -5.40 -4.14 -30.51
CA LEU A 659 -6.20 -4.60 -31.64
C LEU A 659 -6.38 -3.42 -32.60
N PRO A 660 -5.82 -3.47 -33.83
CA PRO A 660 -6.11 -2.45 -34.82
C PRO A 660 -7.62 -2.42 -34.99
N SER A 661 -8.23 -1.25 -34.77
CA SER A 661 -9.66 -1.02 -34.97
C SER A 661 -10.02 -1.54 -36.35
N ALA A 662 -10.61 -2.73 -36.40
CA ALA A 662 -11.04 -3.32 -37.65
C ALA A 662 -11.97 -2.29 -38.33
N PRO A 663 -11.74 -1.94 -39.61
CA PRO A 663 -12.61 -0.99 -40.27
C PRO A 663 -14.02 -1.56 -40.20
N ALA A 664 -14.92 -0.76 -39.61
CA ALA A 664 -16.34 -1.07 -39.55
C ALA A 664 -16.78 -1.46 -40.97
N GLN A 665 -17.06 -2.75 -41.18
CA GLN A 665 -17.64 -3.21 -42.43
C GLN A 665 -18.98 -2.48 -42.57
N GLN A 666 -18.98 -1.48 -43.45
CA GLN A 666 -20.16 -0.86 -43.98
C GLN A 666 -21.03 -1.98 -44.54
N ALA A 667 -22.11 -2.31 -43.82
CA ALA A 667 -23.25 -2.97 -44.40
C ALA A 667 -23.87 -2.00 -45.41
N GLN A 668 -23.33 -1.98 -46.63
CA GLN A 668 -24.00 -1.41 -47.78
C GLN A 668 -24.77 -2.51 -48.51
N HIS A 669 -26.07 -2.27 -48.55
CA HIS A 669 -27.09 -2.86 -49.39
C HIS A 669 -26.62 -3.45 -50.74
N ALA A 670 -27.10 -4.66 -51.04
CA ALA A 670 -27.52 -5.05 -52.37
C ALA A 670 -28.82 -5.88 -52.27
N PRO A 671 -29.83 -5.64 -53.14
CA PRO A 671 -31.16 -6.23 -53.03
C PRO A 671 -31.27 -7.60 -53.73
N ASN A 672 -32.19 -8.41 -53.20
CA ASN A 672 -32.93 -9.55 -53.79
C ASN A 672 -32.57 -10.08 -55.19
N ALA A 673 -32.36 -11.39 -55.25
CA ALA A 673 -32.94 -12.25 -56.30
C ALA A 673 -33.36 -13.61 -55.69
N GLN A 674 -34.67 -13.89 -55.75
CA GLN A 674 -35.31 -15.18 -55.46
C GLN A 674 -35.03 -16.17 -56.61
N HIS A 675 -34.76 -17.46 -56.38
CA HIS A 675 -35.65 -18.66 -56.41
C HIS A 675 -34.71 -19.82 -56.88
N ALA A 676 -34.79 -21.11 -56.55
CA ALA A 676 -35.85 -22.01 -56.13
C ALA A 676 -35.26 -23.29 -55.44
N GLN A 677 -36.11 -24.01 -54.69
CA GLN A 677 -36.31 -25.48 -54.57
C GLN A 677 -35.15 -26.43 -54.99
N GLN A 678 -34.80 -27.54 -54.33
CA GLN A 678 -35.57 -28.56 -53.60
C GLN A 678 -34.61 -29.66 -53.05
N THR A 679 -35.11 -30.45 -52.08
CA THR A 679 -34.78 -31.87 -51.76
C THR A 679 -33.42 -32.28 -51.16
N ALA A 680 -33.51 -32.78 -49.91
CA ALA A 680 -32.69 -33.84 -49.29
C ALA A 680 -32.99 -35.22 -49.98
N PRO A 681 -32.31 -36.38 -49.70
CA PRO A 681 -31.69 -36.75 -48.42
C PRO A 681 -30.44 -37.69 -48.44
N ALA A 682 -29.94 -37.95 -47.21
CA ALA A 682 -29.34 -39.17 -46.66
C ALA A 682 -27.98 -39.69 -47.17
N GLU A 683 -27.03 -39.82 -46.23
CA GLU A 683 -26.25 -41.03 -45.85
C GLU A 683 -24.99 -40.57 -45.08
N ASP A 684 -24.92 -40.76 -43.76
CA ASP A 684 -24.38 -41.93 -43.03
C ASP A 684 -22.85 -42.09 -43.14
N VAL A 685 -22.19 -42.19 -41.97
CA VAL A 685 -20.97 -42.96 -41.63
C VAL A 685 -20.11 -42.26 -40.55
N LYS A 686 -20.19 -42.83 -39.33
CA LYS A 686 -19.14 -43.19 -38.32
C LYS A 686 -17.70 -42.74 -38.66
N ALA A 687 -16.78 -42.37 -37.77
CA ALA A 687 -16.51 -42.62 -36.34
C ALA A 687 -15.20 -41.86 -35.95
N PRO A 688 -14.74 -41.90 -34.68
CA PRO A 688 -13.77 -40.97 -34.08
C PRO A 688 -12.33 -41.53 -33.91
N GLY A 689 -11.37 -40.68 -33.52
CA GLY A 689 -10.05 -41.07 -32.97
C GLY A 689 -9.16 -39.83 -32.71
N PHE A 690 -8.86 -39.48 -31.45
CA PHE A 690 -7.63 -39.80 -30.70
C PHE A 690 -6.35 -39.35 -31.46
N TRP A 691 -5.54 -38.40 -30.97
CA TRP A 691 -4.95 -38.21 -29.64
C TRP A 691 -4.89 -36.74 -29.19
#